data_AF-A0AAV7EIZ4-F1
#
_entry.id   AF-A0AAV7EIZ4-F1
#
_cell.length_a   1.000
_cell.length_b   1.000
_cell.length_c   1.000
_cell.angle_alpha   90.00
_cell.angle_beta   90.00
_cell.angle_gamma   90.00
#
_symmetry.space_group_name_H-M   'P 1'
#
loop_
_entity.id
_entity.type
_entity.pdbx_description
1 polymer ?
#
loop_
_entity_poly.entity_id
_entity_poly.type
_entity_poly.pdbx_seq_one_letter_code
_entity_poly.pdbx_strand_id
1 'polypeptide(L)'
;MVLAQLGGSISRALQQMSNATIIDEKVLNECLNEISRALLQADVQFKMVRDMQTNIKKIVNLDDLAAGHNKRKIIQQAIFNELCKMLDPGKPSFTPKKGKTSIVMFVGLQGSGKTTTCTKYAYYHQKKGWKPALVCADTFRAGAFDQLKQNATKAKIPFYGSYMESDPVKIAAEGVERFKKENCDLIIVDTSGRHKQEAALFEEMRQVSEATKPDLVIFVMDSSIGQAAFDQAQAFKQSVAVGAVIVTKMDGHAKGGGALSAVAATKSPVIFIGTGEHMDEFEVFDVKPFVSRLLGMGDWSGFMDKIHEVVPMDQQPELLQKLTEGNFTLRIMYEQFQNILKMGPIGQVFSMIPGFSAELMPKGREKESQARIKRFMTIMDSMTNEELDSSNPKLLNESRILRIARGSGRPVREVEEMLEEYKRLAKVWSKMKGLKIPKKDAEANWWDGWPTKLNEANGFQGSDEWHVWRGRESSPAFAQLSLPPKQNPDGKVFSVGDVASAFVFGSPKRSSSFKVHATVVENGGGPKWWEKNAPNMIDIHSTEEFVSALSEAGDRLVIVEFYGTWCGSCRALFPKLCRTAEEHPEILFLKVNFDENKPMCKRLNVRVLPYFHFYRGADGQVDAFSCSLAKFQKLKDAIETHNTARCSIGPPAGVGDVDLGVSNPADKPAETSSR
;
A
#
# COMPACT_ATOMS: atom_id res chain seq x y z
N MET A 1 1.83 -4.01 2.25
CA MET A 1 2.16 -3.03 1.20
C MET A 1 3.66 -3.05 0.94
N VAL A 2 4.10 -3.16 -0.31
CA VAL A 2 5.54 -3.30 -0.61
C VAL A 2 6.32 -2.00 -0.44
N LEU A 3 5.69 -0.82 -0.58
CA LEU A 3 6.31 0.43 -0.13
C LEU A 3 6.72 0.38 1.35
N ALA A 4 5.96 -0.33 2.20
CA ALA A 4 6.33 -0.53 3.59
C ALA A 4 7.49 -1.51 3.77
N GLN A 5 7.69 -2.45 2.84
CA GLN A 5 8.83 -3.37 2.86
C GLN A 5 10.11 -2.73 2.30
N LEU A 6 9.99 -1.98 1.20
CA LEU A 6 11.07 -1.16 0.66
C LEU A 6 11.47 -0.10 1.68
N GLY A 7 10.50 0.64 2.20
CA GLY A 7 10.74 1.64 3.23
C GLY A 7 11.27 1.06 4.53
N GLY A 8 10.77 -0.09 4.96
CA GLY A 8 11.32 -0.81 6.11
C GLY A 8 12.75 -1.30 5.91
N SER A 9 13.16 -1.63 4.67
CA SER A 9 14.54 -2.03 4.38
C SER A 9 15.49 -0.83 4.34
N ILE A 10 15.06 0.27 3.72
CA ILE A 10 15.82 1.53 3.72
C ILE A 10 15.92 2.09 5.14
N SER A 11 14.83 2.09 5.91
CA SER A 11 14.81 2.56 7.30
C SER A 11 15.73 1.71 8.18
N ARG A 12 15.76 0.38 8.00
CA ARG A 12 16.72 -0.50 8.70
C ARG A 12 18.17 -0.17 8.34
N ALA A 13 18.48 0.03 7.06
CA ALA A 13 19.83 0.42 6.63
C ALA A 13 20.26 1.76 7.26
N LEU A 14 19.35 2.73 7.32
CA LEU A 14 19.60 4.03 7.97
C LEU A 14 19.73 3.90 9.50
N GLN A 15 18.96 3.03 10.14
CA GLN A 15 19.06 2.75 11.57
C GLN A 15 20.37 2.05 11.94
N GLN A 16 20.81 1.07 11.14
CA GLN A 16 22.10 0.40 11.34
C GLN A 16 23.25 1.40 11.25
N MET A 17 23.22 2.27 10.23
CA MET A 17 24.19 3.37 10.11
C MET A 17 24.09 4.36 11.28
N SER A 18 22.88 4.69 11.76
CA SER A 18 22.74 5.62 12.89
C SER A 18 23.27 5.06 14.20
N ASN A 19 23.16 3.73 14.39
CA ASN A 19 23.63 3.03 15.59
C ASN A 19 25.15 2.78 15.57
N ALA A 20 25.82 2.94 14.43
CA ALA A 20 27.27 2.81 14.35
C ALA A 20 27.97 3.92 15.15
N THR A 21 28.98 3.52 15.94
CA THR A 21 29.76 4.43 16.80
C THR A 21 30.63 5.37 15.98
N ILE A 22 31.24 4.87 14.91
CA ILE A 22 32.08 5.61 13.98
C ILE A 22 31.50 5.42 12.58
N ILE A 23 31.37 6.52 11.83
CA ILE A 23 30.88 6.51 10.46
C ILE A 23 32.09 6.69 9.56
N ASP A 24 32.56 5.58 9.01
CA ASP A 24 33.64 5.51 8.02
C ASP A 24 33.07 5.21 6.62
N GLU A 25 33.96 5.17 5.62
CA GLU A 25 33.56 4.88 4.24
C GLU A 25 32.99 3.47 4.09
N LYS A 26 33.41 2.53 4.94
CA LYS A 26 32.93 1.15 4.92
C LYS A 26 31.46 1.08 5.35
N VAL A 27 31.09 1.72 6.45
CA VAL A 27 29.71 1.81 6.95
C VAL A 27 28.81 2.51 5.94
N LEU A 28 29.29 3.59 5.30
CA LEU A 28 28.56 4.27 4.23
C LEU A 28 28.31 3.34 3.04
N ASN A 29 29.34 2.60 2.59
CA ASN A 29 29.23 1.66 1.48
C ASN A 29 28.27 0.50 1.80
N GLU A 30 28.30 -0.04 3.01
CA GLU A 30 27.38 -1.09 3.46
C GLU A 30 25.92 -0.59 3.45
N CYS A 31 25.66 0.61 3.98
CA CYS A 31 24.35 1.25 3.96
C CYS A 31 23.84 1.46 2.52
N LEU A 32 24.68 2.03 1.65
CA LEU A 32 24.32 2.27 0.25
C LEU A 32 24.07 0.97 -0.53
N ASN A 33 24.80 -0.10 -0.22
CA ASN A 33 24.60 -1.42 -0.82
C ASN A 33 23.28 -2.05 -0.37
N GLU A 34 22.90 -1.91 0.91
CA GLU A 34 21.62 -2.41 1.40
C GLU A 34 20.43 -1.64 0.77
N ILE A 35 20.51 -0.30 0.71
CA ILE A 35 19.52 0.53 0.02
C ILE A 35 19.41 0.14 -1.45
N SER A 36 20.55 -0.09 -2.11
CA SER A 36 20.57 -0.45 -3.53
C SER A 36 19.99 -1.84 -3.78
N ARG A 37 20.28 -2.82 -2.92
CA ARG A 37 19.62 -4.13 -2.97
C ARG A 37 18.12 -3.99 -2.79
N ALA A 38 17.66 -3.15 -1.87
CA ALA A 38 16.23 -2.91 -1.65
C ALA A 38 15.56 -2.28 -2.88
N LEU A 39 16.19 -1.27 -3.51
CA LEU A 39 15.67 -0.64 -4.73
C LEU A 39 15.65 -1.60 -5.93
N LEU A 40 16.69 -2.43 -6.09
CA LEU A 40 16.73 -3.46 -7.14
C LEU A 40 15.66 -4.53 -6.91
N GLN A 41 15.47 -4.98 -5.66
CA GLN A 41 14.39 -5.89 -5.30
C GLN A 41 13.01 -5.28 -5.56
N ALA A 42 12.89 -3.95 -5.47
CA ALA A 42 11.69 -3.19 -5.78
C ALA A 42 11.50 -2.91 -7.28
N ASP A 43 12.29 -3.55 -8.14
CA ASP A 43 12.24 -3.45 -9.60
C ASP A 43 12.57 -2.05 -10.15
N VAL A 44 13.45 -1.30 -9.46
CA VAL A 44 14.05 -0.07 -9.99
C VAL A 44 15.18 -0.42 -10.96
N GLN A 45 15.33 0.35 -12.05
CA GLN A 45 16.35 0.11 -13.05
C GLN A 45 17.77 0.21 -12.47
N PHE A 46 18.62 -0.79 -12.77
CA PHE A 46 20.00 -0.87 -12.26
C PHE A 46 20.83 0.39 -12.53
N LYS A 47 20.71 0.96 -13.74
CA LYS A 47 21.42 2.18 -14.12
C LYS A 47 21.12 3.34 -13.15
N MET A 48 19.84 3.55 -12.82
CA MET A 48 19.44 4.62 -11.90
C MET A 48 19.99 4.39 -10.49
N VAL A 49 19.97 3.15 -10.00
CA VAL A 49 20.51 2.81 -8.67
C VAL A 49 22.03 3.04 -8.62
N ARG A 50 22.76 2.69 -9.69
CA ARG A 50 24.20 2.94 -9.81
C ARG A 50 24.53 4.43 -9.86
N ASP A 51 23.76 5.20 -10.63
CA ASP A 51 23.95 6.65 -10.76
C ASP A 51 23.69 7.34 -9.41
N MET A 52 22.63 6.95 -8.71
CA MET A 52 22.32 7.41 -7.34
C MET A 52 23.48 7.14 -6.37
N GLN A 53 23.99 5.90 -6.32
CA GLN A 53 25.14 5.57 -5.46
C GLN A 53 26.37 6.43 -5.78
N THR A 54 26.67 6.62 -7.07
CA THR A 54 27.82 7.41 -7.52
C THR A 54 27.68 8.88 -7.13
N ASN A 55 26.48 9.44 -7.26
CA ASN A 55 26.20 10.82 -6.88
C ASN A 55 26.29 11.02 -5.37
N ILE A 56 25.73 10.11 -4.56
CA ILE A 56 25.80 10.21 -3.10
C ILE A 56 27.26 10.14 -2.61
N LYS A 57 28.08 9.25 -3.18
CA LYS A 57 29.52 9.16 -2.85
C LYS A 57 30.29 10.44 -3.18
N LYS A 58 29.91 11.16 -4.24
CA LYS A 58 30.52 12.45 -4.59
C LYS A 58 30.10 13.57 -3.64
N ILE A 59 28.85 13.55 -3.17
CA ILE A 59 28.30 14.57 -2.26
C ILE A 59 28.83 14.38 -0.84
N VAL A 60 28.91 13.13 -0.39
CA VAL A 60 29.37 12.78 0.95
C VAL A 60 30.88 12.53 0.90
N ASN A 61 31.67 13.61 0.81
CA ASN A 61 33.11 13.50 1.07
C ASN A 61 33.34 13.47 2.58
N LEU A 62 33.70 12.31 3.13
CA LEU A 62 33.86 12.11 4.57
C LEU A 62 35.05 12.87 5.16
N ASP A 63 36.02 13.25 4.32
CA ASP A 63 37.24 13.97 4.71
C ASP A 63 36.99 15.48 4.83
N ASP A 64 36.07 16.03 4.03
CA ASP A 64 35.70 17.47 4.05
C ASP A 64 34.65 17.81 5.13
N LEU A 65 34.00 16.79 5.70
CA LEU A 65 32.98 16.97 6.73
C LEU A 65 33.61 17.30 8.09
N ALA A 66 33.74 18.61 8.34
CA ALA A 66 34.31 19.18 9.57
C ALA A 66 33.79 18.52 10.86
N ALA A 67 34.69 18.33 11.81
CA ALA A 67 34.41 17.79 13.13
C ALA A 67 33.42 18.70 13.88
N GLY A 68 32.14 18.31 13.93
CA GLY A 68 31.07 19.06 14.60
C GLY A 68 29.72 18.96 13.90
N HIS A 69 29.69 18.69 12.60
CA HIS A 69 28.45 18.40 11.89
C HIS A 69 27.97 16.98 12.18
N ASN A 70 26.66 16.81 12.37
CA ASN A 70 26.05 15.51 12.56
C ASN A 70 26.12 14.71 11.23
N LYS A 71 27.24 14.01 11.01
CA LYS A 71 27.54 13.22 9.80
C LYS A 71 26.35 12.33 9.39
N ARG A 72 25.63 11.76 10.37
CA ARG A 72 24.41 10.95 10.16
C ARG A 72 23.33 11.72 9.40
N LYS A 73 23.04 12.95 9.85
CA LYS A 73 21.97 13.78 9.28
C LYS A 73 22.31 14.21 7.86
N ILE A 74 23.59 14.51 7.58
CA ILE A 74 24.04 14.88 6.24
C ILE A 74 23.88 13.72 5.27
N ILE A 75 24.28 12.51 5.67
CA ILE A 75 24.12 11.31 4.82
C ILE A 75 22.64 11.02 4.57
N GLN A 76 21.81 11.07 5.61
CA GLN A 76 20.36 10.90 5.48
C GLN A 76 19.75 11.93 4.51
N GLN A 77 20.16 13.20 4.62
CA GLN A 77 19.70 14.26 3.74
C GLN A 77 20.18 14.07 2.30
N ALA A 78 21.42 13.62 2.09
CA ALA A 78 21.96 13.33 0.77
C ALA A 78 21.17 12.19 0.09
N ILE A 79 20.87 11.11 0.83
CA ILE A 79 20.04 10.01 0.34
C ILE A 79 18.63 10.50 0.01
N PHE A 80 18.00 11.27 0.91
CA PHE A 80 16.68 11.85 0.69
C PHE A 80 16.62 12.72 -0.57
N ASN A 81 17.58 13.65 -0.72
CA ASN A 81 17.67 14.56 -1.85
C ASN A 81 17.87 13.81 -3.17
N GLU A 82 18.74 12.79 -3.19
CA GLU A 82 18.99 12.01 -4.41
C GLU A 82 17.76 11.17 -4.81
N LEU A 83 17.06 10.57 -3.84
CA LEU A 83 15.78 9.88 -4.10
C LEU A 83 14.71 10.85 -4.63
N CYS A 84 14.65 12.08 -4.10
CA CYS A 84 13.75 13.10 -4.62
C CYS A 84 14.13 13.47 -6.06
N LYS A 85 15.41 13.66 -6.35
CA LYS A 85 15.93 13.98 -7.69
C LYS A 85 15.64 12.87 -8.72
N MET A 86 15.57 11.61 -8.29
CA MET A 86 15.16 10.50 -9.17
C MET A 86 13.67 10.57 -9.57
N LEU A 87 12.82 11.15 -8.71
CA LEU A 87 11.37 11.27 -8.90
C LEU A 87 10.92 12.63 -9.43
N ASP A 88 11.74 13.66 -9.28
CA ASP A 88 11.44 15.01 -9.72
C ASP A 88 12.13 15.33 -11.06
N PRO A 89 11.38 15.43 -12.16
CA PRO A 89 11.94 15.82 -13.45
C PRO A 89 12.17 17.34 -13.58
N GLY A 90 11.88 18.15 -12.54
CA GLY A 90 12.05 19.60 -12.55
C GLY A 90 11.02 20.34 -13.41
N LYS A 91 9.90 19.69 -13.74
CA LYS A 91 8.81 20.27 -14.54
C LYS A 91 7.59 20.55 -13.67
N PRO A 92 6.95 21.73 -13.80
CA PRO A 92 5.74 22.04 -13.05
C PRO A 92 4.61 21.09 -13.45
N SER A 93 3.79 20.71 -12.47
CA SER A 93 2.59 19.90 -12.68
C SER A 93 1.57 20.66 -13.53
N PHE A 94 0.96 19.98 -14.51
CA PHE A 94 -0.09 20.58 -15.34
C PHE A 94 -1.29 20.97 -14.47
N THR A 95 -1.72 22.22 -14.59
CA THR A 95 -2.92 22.72 -13.93
C THR A 95 -3.90 23.19 -14.99
N PRO A 96 -5.16 22.69 -15.00
CA PRO A 96 -6.19 23.18 -15.92
C PRO A 96 -6.36 24.69 -15.78
N LYS A 97 -6.56 25.40 -16.89
CA LYS A 97 -6.75 26.86 -16.88
C LYS A 97 -8.24 27.20 -16.88
N LYS A 98 -8.70 28.04 -15.95
CA LYS A 98 -10.10 28.49 -15.91
C LYS A 98 -10.41 29.33 -17.15
N GLY A 99 -11.55 29.07 -17.80
CA GLY A 99 -12.01 29.78 -19.00
C GLY A 99 -11.47 29.25 -20.33
N LYS A 100 -10.61 28.22 -20.33
CA LYS A 100 -10.22 27.47 -21.53
C LYS A 100 -10.54 25.99 -21.33
N THR A 101 -11.26 25.39 -22.26
CA THR A 101 -11.45 23.93 -22.29
C THR A 101 -10.09 23.24 -22.41
N SER A 102 -9.72 22.51 -21.36
CA SER A 102 -8.49 21.72 -21.29
C SER A 102 -8.78 20.29 -21.74
N ILE A 103 -8.03 19.78 -22.71
CA ILE A 103 -8.20 18.41 -23.22
C ILE A 103 -7.07 17.55 -22.65
N VAL A 104 -7.43 16.45 -21.99
CA VAL A 104 -6.50 15.52 -21.37
C VAL A 104 -6.69 14.13 -21.96
N MET A 105 -5.65 13.56 -22.56
CA MET A 105 -5.68 12.24 -23.17
C MET A 105 -4.96 11.23 -22.29
N PHE A 106 -5.62 10.10 -22.00
CA PHE A 106 -5.08 9.03 -21.18
C PHE A 106 -4.57 7.90 -22.06
N VAL A 107 -3.30 7.52 -21.87
CA VAL A 107 -2.63 6.45 -22.63
C VAL A 107 -1.95 5.47 -21.67
N GLY A 108 -1.67 4.25 -22.14
CA GLY A 108 -0.96 3.26 -21.33
C GLY A 108 -1.37 1.81 -21.63
N LEU A 109 -0.70 0.89 -20.96
CA LEU A 109 -0.83 -0.54 -21.21
C LEU A 109 -2.25 -1.08 -20.95
N GLN A 110 -2.58 -2.20 -21.58
CA GLN A 110 -3.79 -2.93 -21.24
C GLN A 110 -3.77 -3.34 -19.77
N GLY A 111 -4.91 -3.16 -19.08
CA GLY A 111 -5.03 -3.49 -17.67
C GLY A 111 -4.35 -2.53 -16.69
N SER A 112 -3.76 -1.41 -17.16
CA SER A 112 -3.12 -0.40 -16.27
C SER A 112 -4.10 0.44 -15.45
N GLY A 113 -5.41 0.29 -15.69
CA GLY A 113 -6.46 1.02 -14.96
C GLY A 113 -6.83 2.37 -15.56
N LYS A 114 -6.59 2.61 -16.86
CA LYS A 114 -6.96 3.86 -17.57
C LYS A 114 -8.41 4.29 -17.34
N THR A 115 -9.40 3.49 -17.75
CA THR A 115 -10.83 3.82 -17.63
C THR A 115 -11.24 4.20 -16.20
N THR A 116 -10.75 3.45 -15.21
CA THR A 116 -10.99 3.76 -13.78
C THR A 116 -10.32 5.08 -13.38
N THR A 117 -9.08 5.29 -13.82
CA THR A 117 -8.31 6.51 -13.52
C THR A 117 -8.91 7.74 -14.19
N CYS A 118 -9.42 7.63 -15.41
CA CYS A 118 -10.14 8.69 -16.12
C CYS A 118 -11.32 9.19 -15.28
N THR A 119 -12.15 8.27 -14.74
CA THR A 119 -13.27 8.67 -13.88
C THR A 119 -12.81 9.24 -12.54
N LYS A 120 -11.77 8.67 -11.91
CA LYS A 120 -11.20 9.21 -10.66
C LYS A 120 -10.66 10.62 -10.83
N TYR A 121 -9.91 10.86 -11.91
CA TYR A 121 -9.36 12.17 -12.26
C TYR A 121 -10.48 13.18 -12.53
N ALA A 122 -11.50 12.79 -13.28
CA ALA A 122 -12.69 13.61 -13.51
C ALA A 122 -13.38 13.98 -12.19
N TYR A 123 -13.65 12.99 -11.33
CA TYR A 123 -14.31 13.16 -10.03
C TYR A 123 -13.50 14.06 -9.07
N TYR A 124 -12.18 13.89 -9.03
CA TYR A 124 -11.28 14.75 -8.27
C TYR A 124 -11.39 16.22 -8.68
N HIS A 125 -11.37 16.49 -10.00
CA HIS A 125 -11.52 17.86 -10.50
C HIS A 125 -12.95 18.40 -10.33
N GLN A 126 -13.98 17.56 -10.40
CA GLN A 126 -15.36 17.94 -10.10
C GLN A 126 -15.50 18.48 -8.67
N LYS A 127 -14.88 17.81 -7.68
CA LYS A 127 -14.86 18.28 -6.28
C LYS A 127 -14.20 19.64 -6.11
N LYS A 128 -13.22 19.96 -6.97
CA LYS A 128 -12.53 21.26 -7.01
C LYS A 128 -13.30 22.34 -7.78
N GLY A 129 -14.52 22.05 -8.22
CA GLY A 129 -15.41 23.00 -8.91
C GLY A 129 -15.22 23.08 -10.42
N TRP A 130 -14.49 22.15 -11.04
CA TRP A 130 -14.39 22.07 -12.50
C TRP A 130 -15.60 21.33 -13.11
N LYS A 131 -15.86 21.55 -14.40
CA LYS A 131 -16.88 20.82 -15.18
C LYS A 131 -16.21 19.76 -16.07
N PRO A 132 -15.94 18.54 -15.56
CA PRO A 132 -15.32 17.49 -16.35
C PRO A 132 -16.34 16.77 -17.25
N ALA A 133 -15.85 16.22 -18.36
CA ALA A 133 -16.58 15.29 -19.22
C ALA A 133 -15.66 14.16 -19.70
N LEU A 134 -16.22 12.97 -19.89
CA LEU A 134 -15.49 11.76 -20.28
C LEU A 134 -15.82 11.35 -21.72
N VAL A 135 -14.81 11.08 -22.53
CA VAL A 135 -14.95 10.54 -23.89
C VAL A 135 -14.31 9.16 -23.92
N CYS A 136 -15.08 8.13 -24.29
CA CYS A 136 -14.58 6.77 -24.45
C CYS A 136 -14.17 6.53 -25.91
N ALA A 137 -12.87 6.49 -26.17
CA ALA A 137 -12.27 6.15 -27.46
C ALA A 137 -11.60 4.75 -27.43
N ASP A 138 -12.04 3.87 -26.52
CA ASP A 138 -11.64 2.45 -26.49
C ASP A 138 -12.69 1.63 -27.26
N THR A 139 -12.46 1.46 -28.57
CA THR A 139 -13.33 0.69 -29.48
C THR A 139 -12.97 -0.79 -29.56
N PHE A 140 -11.79 -1.18 -29.09
CA PHE A 140 -11.28 -2.55 -29.20
C PHE A 140 -11.81 -3.46 -28.09
N ARG A 141 -11.90 -2.94 -26.87
CA ARG A 141 -12.21 -3.77 -25.72
C ARG A 141 -13.73 -3.88 -25.52
N ALA A 142 -14.25 -5.11 -25.57
CA ALA A 142 -15.67 -5.38 -25.31
C ALA A 142 -16.12 -4.81 -23.96
N GLY A 143 -17.22 -4.07 -23.96
CA GLY A 143 -17.80 -3.45 -22.76
C GLY A 143 -16.97 -2.30 -22.15
N ALA A 144 -15.95 -1.77 -22.86
CA ALA A 144 -15.20 -0.61 -22.36
C ALA A 144 -16.10 0.62 -22.21
N PHE A 145 -16.95 0.91 -23.21
CA PHE A 145 -17.90 2.00 -23.13
C PHE A 145 -18.90 1.82 -21.98
N ASP A 146 -19.41 0.60 -21.78
CA ASP A 146 -20.33 0.31 -20.67
C ASP A 146 -19.65 0.47 -19.30
N GLN A 147 -18.37 0.07 -19.16
CA GLN A 147 -17.62 0.30 -17.94
C GLN A 147 -17.46 1.80 -17.65
N LEU A 148 -17.06 2.58 -18.65
CA LEU A 148 -16.91 4.04 -18.51
C LEU A 148 -18.26 4.69 -18.17
N LYS A 149 -19.33 4.28 -18.85
CA LYS A 149 -20.70 4.75 -18.61
C LYS A 149 -21.18 4.49 -17.19
N GLN A 150 -20.98 3.28 -16.67
CA GLN A 150 -21.34 2.95 -15.28
C GLN A 150 -20.55 3.79 -14.27
N ASN A 151 -19.25 3.96 -14.49
CA ASN A 151 -18.38 4.76 -13.63
C ASN A 151 -18.77 6.24 -13.67
N ALA A 152 -18.98 6.80 -14.86
CA ALA A 152 -19.40 8.18 -15.07
C ALA A 152 -20.77 8.47 -14.45
N THR A 153 -21.73 7.53 -14.58
CA THR A 153 -23.06 7.65 -13.97
C THR A 153 -22.97 7.67 -12.44
N LYS A 154 -22.16 6.80 -11.83
CA LYS A 154 -21.92 6.79 -10.37
C LYS A 154 -21.31 8.12 -9.89
N ALA A 155 -20.41 8.70 -10.68
CA ALA A 155 -19.77 9.98 -10.36
C ALA A 155 -20.60 11.21 -10.78
N LYS A 156 -21.74 11.03 -11.47
CA LYS A 156 -22.57 12.10 -12.06
C LYS A 156 -21.77 13.02 -12.99
N ILE A 157 -20.97 12.41 -13.87
CA ILE A 157 -20.12 13.10 -14.85
C ILE A 157 -20.65 12.83 -16.25
N PRO A 158 -20.81 13.85 -17.12
CA PRO A 158 -21.18 13.66 -18.52
C PRO A 158 -20.19 12.74 -19.24
N PHE A 159 -20.72 11.86 -20.09
CA PHE A 159 -19.91 10.91 -20.86
C PHE A 159 -20.38 10.81 -22.31
N TYR A 160 -19.44 10.50 -23.21
CA TYR A 160 -19.67 10.31 -24.63
C TYR A 160 -18.92 9.07 -25.12
N GLY A 161 -19.51 8.35 -26.08
CA GLY A 161 -18.95 7.19 -26.75
C GLY A 161 -19.99 6.58 -27.68
N SER A 162 -19.57 5.64 -28.52
CA SER A 162 -20.42 5.01 -29.52
C SER A 162 -20.38 3.49 -29.40
N TYR A 163 -21.52 2.83 -29.61
CA TYR A 163 -21.62 1.37 -29.73
C TYR A 163 -21.42 0.89 -31.17
N MET A 164 -21.60 1.77 -32.16
CA MET A 164 -21.62 1.41 -33.58
C MET A 164 -20.37 1.88 -34.33
N GLU A 165 -19.77 2.99 -33.90
CA GLU A 165 -18.56 3.51 -34.51
C GLU A 165 -17.35 2.72 -34.00
N SER A 166 -16.49 2.32 -34.94
CA SER A 166 -15.29 1.51 -34.67
C SER A 166 -14.02 2.34 -34.72
N ASP A 167 -14.07 3.51 -35.36
CA ASP A 167 -12.94 4.44 -35.49
C ASP A 167 -12.79 5.31 -34.22
N PRO A 168 -11.72 5.12 -33.41
CA PRO A 168 -11.53 5.90 -32.20
C PRO A 168 -11.19 7.37 -32.47
N VAL A 169 -10.66 7.72 -33.66
CA VAL A 169 -10.32 9.10 -34.03
C VAL A 169 -11.59 9.92 -34.18
N LYS A 170 -12.60 9.38 -34.86
CA LYS A 170 -13.92 10.03 -35.02
C LYS A 170 -14.62 10.20 -33.68
N ILE A 171 -14.69 9.14 -32.87
CA ILE A 171 -15.34 9.19 -31.54
C ILE A 171 -14.67 10.23 -30.64
N ALA A 172 -13.33 10.28 -30.65
CA ALA A 172 -12.59 11.25 -29.86
C ALA A 172 -12.84 12.69 -30.34
N ALA A 173 -12.81 12.94 -31.65
CA ALA A 173 -13.05 14.26 -32.23
C ALA A 173 -14.47 14.76 -31.95
N GLU A 174 -15.49 13.93 -32.23
CA GLU A 174 -16.90 14.28 -32.02
C GLU A 174 -17.22 14.50 -30.53
N GLY A 175 -16.68 13.66 -29.65
CA GLY A 175 -16.84 13.80 -28.20
C GLY A 175 -16.23 15.09 -27.68
N VAL A 176 -15.03 15.44 -28.14
CA VAL A 176 -14.36 16.71 -27.79
C VAL A 176 -15.16 17.91 -28.29
N GLU A 177 -15.64 17.88 -29.53
CA GLU A 177 -16.45 18.97 -30.09
C GLU A 177 -17.78 19.15 -29.37
N ARG A 178 -18.44 18.05 -29.02
CA ARG A 178 -19.69 18.08 -28.26
C ARG A 178 -19.50 18.74 -26.90
N PHE A 179 -18.48 18.31 -26.13
CA PHE A 179 -18.26 18.87 -24.80
C PHE A 179 -17.69 20.29 -24.81
N LYS A 180 -17.03 20.70 -25.90
CA LYS A 180 -16.73 22.11 -26.15
C LYS A 180 -18.01 22.95 -26.29
N LYS A 181 -19.00 22.45 -27.03
CA LYS A 181 -20.31 23.11 -27.18
C LYS A 181 -21.11 23.15 -25.87
N GLU A 182 -20.98 22.13 -25.04
CA GLU A 182 -21.62 22.04 -23.71
C GLU A 182 -20.88 22.86 -22.62
N ASN A 183 -19.84 23.63 -22.98
CA ASN A 183 -19.03 24.46 -22.07
C ASN A 183 -18.41 23.65 -20.91
N CYS A 184 -17.88 22.46 -21.20
CA CYS A 184 -17.06 21.72 -20.26
C CYS A 184 -15.64 22.31 -20.20
N ASP A 185 -15.11 22.48 -18.99
CA ASP A 185 -13.78 23.06 -18.76
C ASP A 185 -12.67 22.02 -18.88
N LEU A 186 -12.99 20.75 -18.67
CA LEU A 186 -12.04 19.64 -18.67
C LEU A 186 -12.62 18.44 -19.45
N ILE A 187 -12.02 18.10 -20.58
CA ILE A 187 -12.43 16.96 -21.40
C ILE A 187 -11.36 15.88 -21.26
N ILE A 188 -11.78 14.69 -20.86
CA ILE A 188 -10.88 13.55 -20.61
C ILE A 188 -11.17 12.47 -21.64
N VAL A 189 -10.17 12.11 -22.44
CA VAL A 189 -10.26 11.10 -23.49
C VAL A 189 -9.62 9.80 -22.98
N ASP A 190 -10.43 8.77 -22.78
CA ASP A 190 -10.01 7.40 -22.43
C ASP A 190 -9.70 6.63 -23.71
N THR A 191 -8.45 6.23 -23.90
CA THR A 191 -8.01 5.44 -25.06
C THR A 191 -7.88 3.96 -24.72
N SER A 192 -7.90 3.11 -25.74
CA SER A 192 -7.65 1.67 -25.61
C SER A 192 -6.28 1.37 -24.95
N GLY A 193 -6.19 0.21 -24.30
CA GLY A 193 -4.93 -0.29 -23.75
C GLY A 193 -4.04 -0.91 -24.80
N ARG A 194 -2.77 -0.50 -24.85
CA ARG A 194 -1.87 -0.81 -25.97
C ARG A 194 -0.65 -1.61 -25.50
N HIS A 195 -0.25 -2.64 -26.23
CA HIS A 195 0.99 -3.39 -25.99
C HIS A 195 2.11 -2.88 -26.91
N LYS A 196 3.38 -2.87 -26.47
CA LYS A 196 4.53 -2.32 -27.24
C LYS A 196 4.72 -2.96 -28.63
N GLN A 197 4.24 -4.17 -28.80
CA GLN A 197 4.52 -5.00 -29.98
C GLN A 197 3.65 -4.68 -31.20
N GLU A 198 2.66 -3.78 -31.08
CA GLU A 198 1.75 -3.44 -32.17
C GLU A 198 2.02 -2.02 -32.71
N ALA A 199 2.83 -1.93 -33.77
CA ALA A 199 3.16 -0.66 -34.42
C ALA A 199 1.91 0.07 -34.98
N ALA A 200 0.93 -0.69 -35.48
CA ALA A 200 -0.33 -0.13 -36.00
C ALA A 200 -1.12 0.63 -34.92
N LEU A 201 -1.08 0.16 -33.67
CA LEU A 201 -1.76 0.82 -32.56
C LEU A 201 -1.02 2.06 -32.06
N PHE A 202 0.31 2.17 -32.20
CA PHE A 202 0.97 3.44 -31.88
C PHE A 202 0.60 4.55 -32.88
N GLU A 203 0.43 4.18 -34.15
CA GLU A 203 0.00 5.11 -35.19
C GLU A 203 -1.43 5.61 -34.94
N GLU A 204 -2.36 4.73 -34.58
CA GLU A 204 -3.71 5.14 -34.21
C GLU A 204 -3.72 6.10 -33.00
N MET A 205 -2.90 5.84 -31.98
CA MET A 205 -2.79 6.72 -30.82
C MET A 205 -2.32 8.13 -31.23
N ARG A 206 -1.37 8.17 -32.18
CA ARG A 206 -0.87 9.42 -32.75
C ARG A 206 -1.97 10.15 -33.51
N GLN A 207 -2.75 9.45 -34.33
CA GLN A 207 -3.89 10.01 -35.05
C GLN A 207 -4.94 10.59 -34.11
N VAL A 208 -5.30 9.88 -33.03
CA VAL A 208 -6.21 10.38 -31.98
C VAL A 208 -5.63 11.65 -31.33
N SER A 209 -4.32 11.66 -31.03
CA SER A 209 -3.65 12.83 -30.47
C SER A 209 -3.63 14.02 -31.43
N GLU A 210 -3.42 13.80 -32.73
CA GLU A 210 -3.39 14.84 -33.76
C GLU A 210 -4.79 15.44 -34.00
N ALA A 211 -5.84 14.60 -33.96
CA ALA A 211 -7.23 15.02 -34.10
C ALA A 211 -7.74 15.80 -32.87
N THR A 212 -7.42 15.33 -31.67
CA THR A 212 -7.92 15.94 -30.42
C THR A 212 -7.07 17.10 -29.91
N LYS A 213 -5.79 17.18 -30.30
CA LYS A 213 -4.81 18.18 -29.86
C LYS A 213 -4.82 18.37 -28.33
N PRO A 214 -4.51 17.32 -27.54
CA PRO A 214 -4.61 17.38 -26.09
C PRO A 214 -3.59 18.37 -25.49
N ASP A 215 -4.01 19.15 -24.50
CA ASP A 215 -3.11 20.03 -23.72
C ASP A 215 -2.19 19.21 -22.81
N LEU A 216 -2.64 18.01 -22.38
CA LEU A 216 -1.87 17.08 -21.58
C LEU A 216 -2.12 15.63 -22.01
N VAL A 217 -1.05 14.88 -22.23
CA VAL A 217 -1.10 13.42 -22.37
C VAL A 217 -0.60 12.78 -21.07
N ILE A 218 -1.45 11.97 -20.44
CA ILE A 218 -1.15 11.26 -19.20
C ILE A 218 -0.87 9.79 -19.51
N PHE A 219 0.31 9.32 -19.13
CA PHE A 219 0.66 7.90 -19.17
C PHE A 219 0.25 7.23 -17.85
N VAL A 220 -0.71 6.31 -17.94
CA VAL A 220 -1.18 5.51 -16.80
C VAL A 220 -0.46 4.18 -16.79
N MET A 221 0.24 3.91 -15.68
CA MET A 221 0.98 2.69 -15.48
C MET A 221 0.54 1.96 -14.22
N ASP A 222 0.62 0.63 -14.28
CA ASP A 222 0.43 -0.24 -13.14
C ASP A 222 1.75 -0.35 -12.36
N SER A 223 1.67 -0.22 -11.04
CA SER A 223 2.82 -0.36 -10.15
C SER A 223 3.46 -1.76 -10.17
N SER A 224 2.78 -2.79 -10.71
CA SER A 224 3.27 -4.16 -10.80
C SER A 224 4.12 -4.48 -12.04
N ILE A 225 4.21 -3.57 -13.03
CA ILE A 225 4.93 -3.79 -14.30
C ILE A 225 6.42 -4.13 -14.10
N GLY A 226 7.02 -3.70 -12.99
CA GLY A 226 8.42 -3.98 -12.66
C GLY A 226 9.41 -3.33 -13.63
N GLN A 227 10.46 -4.06 -14.01
CA GLN A 227 11.57 -3.54 -14.83
C GLN A 227 11.15 -3.14 -16.26
N ALA A 228 10.11 -3.77 -16.81
CA ALA A 228 9.59 -3.43 -18.14
C ALA A 228 9.01 -2.01 -18.20
N ALA A 229 8.78 -1.35 -17.06
CA ALA A 229 8.18 -0.02 -16.99
C ALA A 229 8.99 1.02 -17.78
N PHE A 230 10.32 0.93 -17.76
CA PHE A 230 11.19 1.86 -18.47
C PHE A 230 10.97 1.78 -19.99
N ASP A 231 11.08 0.58 -20.56
CA ASP A 231 11.00 0.35 -22.00
C ASP A 231 9.61 0.66 -22.57
N GLN A 232 8.58 0.47 -21.74
CA GLN A 232 7.20 0.80 -22.08
C GLN A 232 7.00 2.31 -22.06
N ALA A 233 7.36 2.97 -20.96
CA ALA A 233 7.22 4.41 -20.83
C ALA A 233 8.03 5.18 -21.89
N GLN A 234 9.21 4.66 -22.27
CA GLN A 234 10.01 5.21 -23.37
C GLN A 234 9.31 5.09 -24.73
N ALA A 235 8.70 3.94 -25.03
CA ALA A 235 7.98 3.73 -26.31
C ALA A 235 6.78 4.68 -26.45
N PHE A 236 5.99 4.86 -25.38
CA PHE A 236 4.91 5.84 -25.37
C PHE A 236 5.42 7.27 -25.54
N LYS A 237 6.53 7.62 -24.87
CA LYS A 237 7.14 8.95 -24.99
C LYS A 237 7.64 9.27 -26.40
N GLN A 238 8.15 8.27 -27.11
CA GLN A 238 8.61 8.41 -28.50
C GLN A 238 7.45 8.59 -29.48
N SER A 239 6.28 8.01 -29.17
CA SER A 239 5.12 8.03 -30.06
C SER A 239 4.20 9.22 -29.83
N VAL A 240 3.99 9.61 -28.57
CA VAL A 240 3.16 10.76 -28.16
C VAL A 240 3.85 11.57 -27.09
N ALA A 241 3.57 12.87 -27.06
CA ALA A 241 4.17 13.81 -26.11
C ALA A 241 3.60 13.64 -24.69
N VAL A 242 3.98 12.56 -24.00
CA VAL A 242 3.59 12.29 -22.61
C VAL A 242 4.05 13.43 -21.71
N GLY A 243 3.12 14.13 -21.08
CA GLY A 243 3.36 15.28 -20.21
C GLY A 243 3.31 14.95 -18.72
N ALA A 244 2.63 13.88 -18.33
CA ALA A 244 2.55 13.44 -16.93
C ALA A 244 2.35 11.92 -16.80
N VAL A 245 2.61 11.40 -15.61
CA VAL A 245 2.47 9.97 -15.27
C VAL A 245 1.49 9.80 -14.11
N ILE A 246 0.65 8.77 -14.16
CA ILE A 246 -0.16 8.32 -13.03
C ILE A 246 0.17 6.86 -12.74
N VAL A 247 0.37 6.55 -11.46
CA VAL A 247 0.71 5.20 -10.99
C VAL A 247 -0.49 4.60 -10.27
N THR A 248 -1.00 3.46 -10.75
CA THR A 248 -2.19 2.80 -10.21
C THR A 248 -1.82 1.56 -9.40
N LYS A 249 -2.82 1.00 -8.70
CA LYS A 249 -2.74 -0.23 -7.91
C LYS A 249 -1.68 -0.20 -6.80
N MET A 250 -1.42 0.98 -6.24
CA MET A 250 -0.43 1.17 -5.17
C MET A 250 -0.85 0.54 -3.84
N ASP A 251 -2.09 0.10 -3.72
CA ASP A 251 -2.66 -0.68 -2.62
C ASP A 251 -2.24 -2.16 -2.64
N GLY A 252 -1.83 -2.66 -3.81
CA GLY A 252 -1.46 -4.07 -3.99
C GLY A 252 -0.10 -4.46 -3.40
N HIS A 253 0.34 -5.66 -3.77
CA HIS A 253 1.69 -6.16 -3.50
C HIS A 253 2.73 -5.64 -4.51
N ALA A 254 2.41 -4.56 -5.21
CA ALA A 254 3.24 -3.98 -6.24
C ALA A 254 4.39 -3.16 -5.62
N LYS A 255 5.58 -3.30 -6.19
CA LYS A 255 6.82 -2.83 -5.55
C LYS A 255 7.12 -1.33 -5.74
N GLY A 256 6.33 -0.63 -6.54
CA GLY A 256 6.42 0.82 -6.73
C GLY A 256 7.65 1.32 -7.51
N GLY A 257 8.69 0.50 -7.70
CA GLY A 257 9.90 0.88 -8.45
C GLY A 257 9.69 1.11 -9.95
N GLY A 258 8.57 0.62 -10.49
CA GLY A 258 8.15 0.97 -11.85
C GLY A 258 7.92 2.48 -12.03
N ALA A 259 7.40 3.17 -11.01
CA ALA A 259 7.13 4.61 -11.06
C ALA A 259 8.41 5.43 -11.26
N LEU A 260 9.47 5.10 -10.50
CA LEU A 260 10.80 5.69 -10.64
C LEU A 260 11.33 5.51 -12.07
N SER A 261 11.17 4.29 -12.60
CA SER A 261 11.63 3.94 -13.94
C SER A 261 10.86 4.70 -15.04
N ALA A 262 9.55 4.91 -14.86
CA ALA A 262 8.74 5.66 -15.82
C ALA A 262 9.03 7.17 -15.81
N VAL A 263 9.27 7.77 -14.65
CA VAL A 263 9.73 9.18 -14.57
C VAL A 263 11.06 9.35 -15.29
N ALA A 264 12.00 8.44 -15.05
CA ALA A 264 13.30 8.48 -15.69
C ALA A 264 13.23 8.36 -17.22
N ALA A 265 12.35 7.51 -17.74
CA ALA A 265 12.13 7.30 -19.17
C ALA A 265 11.39 8.48 -19.84
N THR A 266 10.32 8.98 -19.22
CA THR A 266 9.43 9.98 -19.84
C THR A 266 9.90 11.42 -19.61
N LYS A 267 10.72 11.65 -18.57
CA LYS A 267 11.08 12.98 -18.06
C LYS A 267 9.83 13.84 -17.80
N SER A 268 8.80 13.20 -17.26
CA SER A 268 7.49 13.77 -16.98
C SER A 268 7.11 13.48 -15.53
N PRO A 269 6.51 14.44 -14.81
CA PRO A 269 6.23 14.30 -13.38
C PRO A 269 5.12 13.28 -13.15
N VAL A 270 5.21 12.56 -12.03
CA VAL A 270 4.07 11.79 -11.50
C VAL A 270 3.14 12.79 -10.83
N ILE A 271 1.87 12.79 -11.21
CA ILE A 271 0.88 13.77 -10.72
C ILE A 271 -0.12 13.19 -9.73
N PHE A 272 -0.44 11.90 -9.87
CA PHE A 272 -1.39 11.20 -9.00
C PHE A 272 -0.98 9.75 -8.77
N ILE A 273 -1.45 9.20 -7.65
CA ILE A 273 -1.38 7.79 -7.31
C ILE A 273 -2.78 7.23 -7.03
N GLY A 274 -3.06 6.06 -7.61
CA GLY A 274 -4.27 5.28 -7.33
C GLY A 274 -4.00 4.28 -6.21
N THR A 275 -4.68 4.46 -5.08
CA THR A 275 -4.52 3.67 -3.85
C THR A 275 -5.68 2.70 -3.60
N GLY A 276 -6.42 2.35 -4.65
CA GLY A 276 -7.47 1.34 -4.59
C GLY A 276 -8.44 1.45 -5.77
N GLU A 277 -9.62 0.85 -5.63
CA GLU A 277 -10.63 0.76 -6.68
C GLU A 277 -11.74 1.82 -6.57
N HIS A 278 -12.00 2.34 -5.37
CA HIS A 278 -13.06 3.30 -5.11
C HIS A 278 -12.71 4.70 -5.65
N MET A 279 -13.73 5.52 -5.96
CA MET A 279 -13.56 6.82 -6.64
C MET A 279 -12.75 7.85 -5.83
N ASP A 280 -12.76 7.71 -4.51
CA ASP A 280 -12.06 8.52 -3.52
C ASP A 280 -10.63 8.05 -3.23
N GLU A 281 -10.26 6.84 -3.66
CA GLU A 281 -8.90 6.28 -3.53
C GLU A 281 -7.99 6.79 -4.67
N PHE A 282 -7.81 8.11 -4.71
CA PHE A 282 -7.02 8.82 -5.71
C PHE A 282 -6.35 10.04 -5.08
N GLU A 283 -5.03 9.98 -4.91
CA GLU A 283 -4.27 10.98 -4.16
C GLU A 283 -3.30 11.74 -5.08
N VAL A 284 -3.08 13.03 -4.77
CA VAL A 284 -2.05 13.84 -5.44
C VAL A 284 -0.68 13.28 -5.08
N PHE A 285 0.18 13.15 -6.09
CA PHE A 285 1.56 12.74 -5.86
C PHE A 285 2.43 13.97 -5.62
N ASP A 286 3.09 14.00 -4.46
CA ASP A 286 4.18 14.92 -4.18
C ASP A 286 5.42 14.08 -3.81
N VAL A 287 6.54 14.44 -4.42
CA VAL A 287 7.82 13.74 -4.31
C VAL A 287 8.32 13.76 -2.87
N LYS A 288 8.31 14.91 -2.20
CA LYS A 288 8.92 15.03 -0.86
C LYS A 288 8.15 14.22 0.19
N PRO A 289 6.80 14.35 0.31
CA PRO A 289 6.00 13.50 1.18
C PRO A 289 6.17 12.02 0.86
N PHE A 290 6.19 11.64 -0.41
CA PHE A 290 6.35 10.25 -0.82
C PHE A 290 7.69 9.65 -0.38
N VAL A 291 8.80 10.35 -0.61
CA VAL A 291 10.13 9.90 -0.18
C VAL A 291 10.25 9.91 1.34
N SER A 292 9.66 10.90 2.03
CA SER A 292 9.66 10.95 3.50
C SER A 292 8.94 9.75 4.13
N ARG A 293 7.78 9.37 3.58
CA ARG A 293 7.06 8.14 3.94
C ARG A 293 7.92 6.91 3.65
N LEU A 294 8.62 6.89 2.52
CA LEU A 294 9.51 5.78 2.15
C LEU A 294 10.68 5.63 3.13
N LEU A 295 11.27 6.72 3.61
CA LEU A 295 12.37 6.66 4.59
C LEU A 295 11.89 6.37 6.03
N GLY A 296 10.58 6.33 6.27
CA GLY A 296 10.01 6.15 7.60
C GLY A 296 10.09 7.40 8.48
N MET A 297 10.30 8.58 7.87
CA MET A 297 10.38 9.87 8.57
C MET A 297 8.99 10.48 8.84
N GLY A 298 7.92 9.88 8.28
CA GLY A 298 6.54 10.35 8.38
C GLY A 298 6.21 11.49 7.41
N ASP A 299 4.94 11.86 7.30
CA ASP A 299 4.48 12.93 6.41
C ASP A 299 3.45 13.81 7.12
N TRP A 300 3.96 14.83 7.80
CA TRP A 300 3.14 15.82 8.50
C TRP A 300 2.35 16.72 7.55
N SER A 301 2.90 17.05 6.38
CA SER A 301 2.25 17.89 5.37
C SER A 301 0.97 17.26 4.84
N GLY A 302 1.06 16.04 4.33
CA GLY A 302 -0.11 15.33 3.78
C GLY A 302 -1.13 14.97 4.86
N PHE A 303 -0.69 14.73 6.10
CA PHE A 303 -1.59 14.53 7.24
C PHE A 303 -2.40 15.80 7.53
N MET A 304 -1.75 16.97 7.54
CA MET A 304 -2.43 18.24 7.78
C MET A 304 -3.42 18.60 6.67
N ASP A 305 -3.07 18.35 5.41
CA ASP A 305 -3.96 18.58 4.27
C ASP A 305 -5.22 17.70 4.35
N LYS A 306 -5.07 16.41 4.70
CA LYS A 306 -6.19 15.47 4.86
C LYS A 306 -7.09 15.84 6.05
N ILE A 307 -6.51 16.38 7.12
CA ILE A 307 -7.28 16.98 8.22
C ILE A 307 -8.08 18.20 7.72
N HIS A 308 -7.46 19.09 6.94
CA HIS A 308 -8.14 20.26 6.40
C HIS A 308 -9.27 19.92 5.42
N GLU A 309 -9.14 18.83 4.65
CA GLU A 309 -10.20 18.36 3.75
C GLU A 309 -11.41 17.78 4.51
N VAL A 310 -11.18 17.10 5.64
CA VAL A 310 -12.25 16.39 6.38
C VAL A 310 -12.86 17.25 7.49
N VAL A 311 -12.09 18.19 8.05
CA VAL A 311 -12.53 19.10 9.11
C VAL A 311 -12.62 20.51 8.54
N PRO A 312 -13.84 20.99 8.20
CA PRO A 312 -14.05 22.37 7.77
C PRO A 312 -13.44 23.34 8.81
N MET A 313 -12.75 24.39 8.35
CA MET A 313 -12.15 25.38 9.25
C MET A 313 -13.15 26.01 10.22
N ASP A 314 -14.44 26.02 9.84
CA ASP A 314 -15.55 26.58 10.63
C ASP A 314 -15.89 25.78 11.90
N GLN A 315 -15.53 24.48 11.97
CA GLN A 315 -15.86 23.60 13.11
C GLN A 315 -14.69 23.40 14.09
N GLN A 316 -13.47 23.79 13.73
CA GLN A 316 -12.28 23.64 14.58
C GLN A 316 -12.34 24.44 15.91
N PRO A 317 -12.89 25.68 15.96
CA PRO A 317 -12.97 26.43 17.20
C PRO A 317 -13.93 25.79 18.20
N GLU A 318 -15.12 25.34 17.75
CA GLU A 318 -16.09 24.66 18.61
C GLU A 318 -15.56 23.33 19.16
N LEU A 319 -14.83 22.56 18.33
CA LEU A 319 -14.27 21.28 18.74
C LEU A 319 -13.17 21.50 19.79
N LEU A 320 -12.26 22.47 19.57
CA LEU A 320 -11.23 22.89 20.53
C LEU A 320 -11.82 23.49 21.81
N GLN A 321 -12.91 24.23 21.71
CA GLN A 321 -13.60 24.81 22.85
C GLN A 321 -14.33 23.73 23.67
N LYS A 322 -15.06 22.81 23.03
CA LYS A 322 -15.66 21.62 23.67
C LYS A 322 -14.60 20.70 24.29
N LEU A 323 -13.44 20.55 23.65
CA LEU A 323 -12.26 19.83 24.14
C LEU A 323 -11.69 20.45 25.43
N THR A 324 -11.72 21.78 25.53
CA THR A 324 -11.13 22.54 26.64
C THR A 324 -12.10 22.71 27.81
N GLU A 325 -13.39 22.89 27.51
CA GLU A 325 -14.43 23.28 28.48
C GLU A 325 -15.31 22.09 28.94
N GLY A 326 -15.43 21.00 28.17
CA GLY A 326 -16.40 19.92 28.42
C GLY A 326 -15.88 18.68 29.15
N ASN A 327 -16.78 17.97 29.83
CA ASN A 327 -16.58 16.56 30.19
C ASN A 327 -16.67 15.70 28.92
N PHE A 328 -15.80 14.70 28.78
CA PHE A 328 -15.87 13.75 27.66
C PHE A 328 -17.14 12.89 27.80
N THR A 329 -18.09 13.00 26.86
CA THR A 329 -19.37 12.27 26.84
C THR A 329 -19.41 11.23 25.71
N LEU A 330 -20.41 10.33 25.75
CA LEU A 330 -20.63 9.36 24.67
C LEU A 330 -20.98 10.04 23.33
N ARG A 331 -21.66 11.20 23.36
CA ARG A 331 -21.88 12.01 22.15
C ARG A 331 -20.58 12.48 21.51
N ILE A 332 -19.64 12.97 22.32
CA ILE A 332 -18.33 13.40 21.81
C ILE A 332 -17.60 12.19 21.20
N MET A 333 -17.65 11.03 21.86
CA MET A 333 -17.08 9.79 21.32
C MET A 333 -17.74 9.38 19.99
N TYR A 334 -19.06 9.53 19.84
CA TYR A 334 -19.78 9.28 18.59
C TYR A 334 -19.32 10.21 17.47
N GLU A 335 -19.24 11.52 17.73
CA GLU A 335 -18.74 12.51 16.77
C GLU A 335 -17.30 12.19 16.34
N GLN A 336 -16.43 11.79 17.28
CA GLN A 336 -15.07 11.38 16.95
C GLN A 336 -15.04 10.13 16.08
N PHE A 337 -15.86 9.13 16.37
CA PHE A 337 -15.99 7.93 15.53
C PHE A 337 -16.51 8.25 14.13
N GLN A 338 -17.47 9.17 14.02
CA GLN A 338 -17.98 9.61 12.72
C GLN A 338 -16.89 10.33 11.91
N ASN A 339 -16.09 11.18 12.56
CA ASN A 339 -14.97 11.85 11.91
C ASN A 339 -13.88 10.86 11.49
N ILE A 340 -13.56 9.89 12.35
CA ILE A 340 -12.61 8.82 12.03
C ILE A 340 -13.08 7.99 10.82
N LEU A 341 -14.37 7.65 10.74
CA LEU A 341 -14.92 6.93 9.59
C LEU A 341 -14.91 7.77 8.30
N LYS A 342 -15.07 9.11 8.41
CA LYS A 342 -14.94 10.04 7.27
C LYS A 342 -13.50 10.17 6.77
N MET A 343 -12.51 10.01 7.66
CA MET A 343 -11.08 10.11 7.31
C MET A 343 -10.51 8.89 6.57
N GLY A 344 -11.30 7.83 6.36
CA GLY A 344 -10.91 6.64 5.60
C GLY A 344 -10.20 5.57 6.46
N PRO A 345 -9.39 4.67 5.85
CA PRO A 345 -8.65 3.64 6.57
C PRO A 345 -7.69 4.22 7.60
N ILE A 346 -7.99 3.98 8.88
CA ILE A 346 -7.23 4.45 10.06
C ILE A 346 -5.73 4.16 9.93
N GLY A 347 -5.35 2.99 9.39
CA GLY A 347 -3.96 2.62 9.19
C GLY A 347 -3.19 3.60 8.30
N GLN A 348 -3.85 4.17 7.29
CA GLN A 348 -3.23 5.12 6.38
C GLN A 348 -2.93 6.45 7.12
N VAL A 349 -3.87 6.96 7.92
CA VAL A 349 -3.71 8.22 8.67
C VAL A 349 -2.63 8.08 9.75
N PHE A 350 -2.64 6.98 10.52
CA PHE A 350 -1.63 6.76 11.56
C PHE A 350 -0.23 6.51 10.99
N SER A 351 -0.13 5.92 9.80
CA SER A 351 1.17 5.73 9.12
C SER A 351 1.86 7.05 8.72
N MET A 352 1.14 8.17 8.74
CA MET A 352 1.65 9.49 8.40
C MET A 352 2.27 10.22 9.62
N ILE A 353 2.01 9.75 10.85
CA ILE A 353 2.48 10.39 12.10
C ILE A 353 3.88 9.87 12.48
N PRO A 354 4.93 10.71 12.51
CA PRO A 354 6.27 10.32 12.93
C PRO A 354 6.32 9.85 14.39
N GLY A 355 7.12 8.82 14.68
CA GLY A 355 7.34 8.31 16.03
C GLY A 355 6.24 7.39 16.56
N PHE A 356 5.11 7.28 15.88
CA PHE A 356 4.07 6.30 16.18
C PHE A 356 4.40 5.00 15.42
N SER A 357 5.06 4.05 16.09
CA SER A 357 5.52 2.83 15.41
C SER A 357 4.35 1.93 14.98
N ALA A 358 4.47 1.34 13.79
CA ALA A 358 3.58 0.28 13.27
C ALA A 358 3.63 -1.04 14.09
N GLU A 359 4.22 -1.00 15.28
CA GLU A 359 4.43 -2.12 16.20
C GLU A 359 3.40 -2.11 17.33
N LEU A 360 2.83 -0.94 17.67
CA LEU A 360 1.74 -0.79 18.63
C LEU A 360 0.37 -1.22 18.08
N MET A 361 0.24 -1.40 16.75
CA MET A 361 -0.98 -1.83 16.08
C MET A 361 -0.73 -3.11 15.28
N PRO A 362 -1.43 -4.23 15.56
CA PRO A 362 -1.32 -5.44 14.76
C PRO A 362 -1.71 -5.16 13.30
N LYS A 363 -0.74 -5.28 12.39
CA LYS A 363 -0.91 -5.04 10.94
C LYS A 363 -2.05 -5.91 10.38
N GLY A 364 -2.90 -5.32 9.53
CA GLY A 364 -3.96 -6.04 8.80
C GLY A 364 -5.35 -6.07 9.46
N ARG A 365 -5.56 -5.43 10.62
CA ARG A 365 -6.87 -5.33 11.29
C ARG A 365 -7.65 -4.04 11.01
N GLU A 366 -7.28 -3.27 9.98
CA GLU A 366 -7.90 -1.96 9.69
C GLU A 366 -9.39 -2.07 9.38
N LYS A 367 -9.78 -3.03 8.53
CA LYS A 367 -11.19 -3.31 8.22
C LYS A 367 -11.96 -3.79 9.45
N GLU A 368 -11.32 -4.59 10.31
CA GLU A 368 -11.91 -5.06 11.56
C GLU A 368 -12.11 -3.92 12.57
N SER A 369 -11.14 -2.99 12.65
CA SER A 369 -11.20 -1.79 13.48
C SER A 369 -12.32 -0.84 13.03
N GLN A 370 -12.42 -0.56 11.73
CA GLN A 370 -13.53 0.22 11.19
C GLN A 370 -14.89 -0.47 11.41
N ALA A 371 -14.96 -1.79 11.22
CA ALA A 371 -16.17 -2.54 11.51
C ALA A 371 -16.54 -2.46 13.00
N ARG A 372 -15.57 -2.52 13.91
CA ARG A 372 -15.78 -2.34 15.36
C ARG A 372 -16.31 -0.95 15.68
N ILE A 373 -15.76 0.10 15.08
CA ILE A 373 -16.26 1.48 15.25
C ILE A 373 -17.70 1.60 14.75
N LYS A 374 -18.01 1.05 13.57
CA LYS A 374 -19.39 1.00 13.05
C LYS A 374 -20.33 0.26 14.00
N ARG A 375 -19.90 -0.87 14.60
CA ARG A 375 -20.69 -1.59 15.62
C ARG A 375 -20.96 -0.72 16.83
N PHE A 376 -19.96 0.00 17.34
CA PHE A 376 -20.15 0.92 18.46
C PHE A 376 -21.08 2.07 18.11
N MET A 377 -21.02 2.61 16.90
CA MET A 377 -21.98 3.61 16.42
C MET A 377 -23.41 3.06 16.42
N THR A 378 -23.64 1.86 15.88
CA THR A 378 -24.99 1.25 15.91
C THR A 378 -25.52 0.99 17.33
N ILE A 379 -24.63 0.72 18.29
CA ILE A 379 -24.98 0.60 19.71
C ILE A 379 -25.38 1.97 20.29
N MET A 380 -24.61 3.02 19.98
CA MET A 380 -24.90 4.39 20.40
C MET A 380 -26.16 4.96 19.74
N ASP A 381 -26.48 4.57 18.50
CA ASP A 381 -27.72 4.92 17.80
C ASP A 381 -28.97 4.37 18.52
N SER A 382 -28.80 3.34 19.36
CA SER A 382 -29.87 2.75 20.19
C SER A 382 -30.01 3.38 21.58
N MET A 383 -29.24 4.43 21.87
CA MET A 383 -29.27 5.18 23.13
C MET A 383 -30.14 6.43 23.03
N THR A 384 -30.63 6.92 24.17
CA THR A 384 -31.34 8.20 24.23
C THR A 384 -30.35 9.37 24.33
N ASN A 385 -30.80 10.59 24.02
CA ASN A 385 -29.96 11.79 24.18
C ASN A 385 -29.43 11.95 25.61
N GLU A 386 -30.27 11.66 26.62
CA GLU A 386 -29.84 11.69 28.03
C GLU A 386 -28.70 10.70 28.31
N GLU A 387 -28.71 9.52 27.68
CA GLU A 387 -27.66 8.51 27.85
C GLU A 387 -26.37 8.92 27.12
N LEU A 388 -26.48 9.60 25.98
CA LEU A 388 -25.33 10.06 25.20
C LEU A 388 -24.64 11.30 25.81
N ASP A 389 -25.42 12.21 26.38
CA ASP A 389 -24.95 13.50 26.88
C ASP A 389 -24.54 13.49 28.36
N SER A 390 -24.87 12.42 29.09
CA SER A 390 -24.54 12.36 30.50
C SER A 390 -23.12 11.91 30.78
N SER A 391 -22.49 12.58 31.76
CA SER A 391 -21.25 12.14 32.38
C SER A 391 -21.46 11.16 33.55
N ASN A 392 -22.71 10.82 33.89
CA ASN A 392 -23.03 9.99 35.04
C ASN A 392 -23.07 8.48 34.69
N PRO A 393 -22.13 7.67 35.21
CA PRO A 393 -22.09 6.23 34.92
C PRO A 393 -23.30 5.45 35.42
N LYS A 394 -24.09 5.99 36.35
CA LYS A 394 -25.25 5.31 36.96
C LYS A 394 -26.49 5.27 36.06
N LEU A 395 -26.51 6.03 34.96
CA LEU A 395 -27.64 6.04 34.05
C LEU A 395 -27.77 4.76 33.22
N LEU A 396 -26.66 4.06 32.95
CA LEU A 396 -26.66 2.82 32.18
C LEU A 396 -26.78 1.61 33.12
N ASN A 397 -28.01 1.37 33.59
CA ASN A 397 -28.35 0.17 34.35
C ASN A 397 -28.55 -1.05 33.42
N GLU A 398 -28.62 -2.25 34.01
CA GLU A 398 -28.76 -3.51 33.27
C GLU A 398 -29.99 -3.51 32.32
N SER A 399 -31.10 -2.92 32.75
CA SER A 399 -32.32 -2.79 31.94
C SER A 399 -32.09 -1.98 30.67
N ARG A 400 -31.40 -0.83 30.77
CA ARG A 400 -31.04 0.01 29.62
C ARG A 400 -30.01 -0.67 28.72
N ILE A 401 -29.03 -1.38 29.29
CA ILE A 401 -28.06 -2.17 28.51
C ILE A 401 -28.77 -3.25 27.69
N LEU A 402 -29.72 -3.97 28.29
CA LEU A 402 -30.54 -4.96 27.57
C LEU A 402 -31.38 -4.33 26.46
N ARG A 403 -31.95 -3.14 26.69
CA ARG A 403 -32.69 -2.38 25.67
C ARG A 403 -31.79 -2.00 24.50
N ILE A 404 -30.60 -1.47 24.78
CA ILE A 404 -29.61 -1.04 23.78
C ILE A 404 -29.11 -2.26 22.97
N ALA A 405 -28.82 -3.38 23.64
CA ALA A 405 -28.43 -4.63 23.00
C ALA A 405 -29.51 -5.14 22.03
N ARG A 406 -30.77 -5.14 22.45
CA ARG A 406 -31.92 -5.52 21.59
C ARG A 406 -32.10 -4.55 20.42
N GLY A 407 -32.02 -3.24 20.67
CA GLY A 407 -32.20 -2.20 19.64
C GLY A 407 -31.12 -2.22 18.56
N SER A 408 -29.88 -2.52 18.96
CA SER A 408 -28.73 -2.61 18.04
C SER A 408 -28.56 -4.00 17.42
N GLY A 409 -29.31 -5.02 17.87
CA GLY A 409 -29.14 -6.42 17.46
C GLY A 409 -27.79 -7.02 17.88
N ARG A 410 -27.19 -6.51 18.97
CA ARG A 410 -25.85 -6.91 19.45
C ARG A 410 -25.94 -7.63 20.80
N PRO A 411 -25.00 -8.54 21.09
CA PRO A 411 -24.95 -9.17 22.41
C PRO A 411 -24.58 -8.15 23.49
N VAL A 412 -25.10 -8.36 24.71
CA VAL A 412 -24.85 -7.49 25.88
C VAL A 412 -23.36 -7.24 26.10
N ARG A 413 -22.54 -8.28 25.92
CA ARG A 413 -21.08 -8.20 26.03
C ARG A 413 -20.47 -7.13 25.12
N GLU A 414 -20.96 -6.96 23.89
CA GLU A 414 -20.43 -5.92 22.98
C GLU A 414 -20.79 -4.50 23.46
N VAL A 415 -21.94 -4.34 24.12
CA VAL A 415 -22.34 -3.07 24.74
C VAL A 415 -21.43 -2.74 25.92
N GLU A 416 -21.14 -3.73 26.76
CA GLU A 416 -20.20 -3.59 27.89
C GLU A 416 -18.79 -3.25 27.40
N GLU A 417 -18.29 -3.96 26.37
CA GLU A 417 -16.99 -3.69 25.74
C GLU A 417 -16.90 -2.25 25.20
N MET A 418 -17.98 -1.71 24.63
CA MET A 418 -18.04 -0.32 24.18
C MET A 418 -17.92 0.66 25.37
N LEU A 419 -18.65 0.40 26.45
CA LEU A 419 -18.61 1.24 27.66
C LEU A 419 -17.26 1.19 28.37
N GLU A 420 -16.56 0.04 28.34
CA GLU A 420 -15.19 -0.05 28.82
C GLU A 420 -14.23 0.79 27.97
N GLU A 421 -14.38 0.77 26.64
CA GLU A 421 -13.57 1.59 25.74
C GLU A 421 -13.85 3.09 25.96
N TYR A 422 -15.11 3.49 26.18
CA TYR A 422 -15.47 4.85 26.58
C TYR A 422 -14.76 5.27 27.87
N LYS A 423 -14.79 4.44 28.92
CA LYS A 423 -14.10 4.72 30.19
C LYS A 423 -12.59 4.90 29.99
N ARG A 424 -11.98 4.07 29.13
CA ARG A 424 -10.56 4.18 28.78
C ARG A 424 -10.27 5.51 28.08
N LEU A 425 -11.05 5.86 27.05
CA LEU A 425 -10.90 7.11 26.31
C LEU A 425 -11.12 8.33 27.21
N ALA A 426 -12.16 8.32 28.05
CA ALA A 426 -12.42 9.37 29.03
C ALA A 426 -11.25 9.57 30.01
N LYS A 427 -10.59 8.48 30.44
CA LYS A 427 -9.40 8.54 31.32
C LYS A 427 -8.16 9.10 30.62
N VAL A 428 -8.00 8.85 29.32
CA VAL A 428 -6.92 9.46 28.51
C VAL A 428 -7.21 10.96 28.33
N TRP A 429 -8.45 11.30 28.02
CA TRP A 429 -8.89 12.68 27.80
C TRP A 429 -8.73 13.56 29.05
N SER A 430 -9.08 13.02 30.22
CA SER A 430 -8.91 13.74 31.49
C SER A 430 -7.44 14.02 31.82
N LYS A 431 -6.51 13.15 31.39
CA LYS A 431 -5.07 13.38 31.50
C LYS A 431 -4.56 14.40 30.48
N MET A 432 -5.14 14.45 29.29
CA MET A 432 -4.74 15.37 28.22
C MET A 432 -5.10 16.83 28.55
N LYS A 433 -6.17 17.07 29.33
CA LYS A 433 -6.59 18.40 29.81
C LYS A 433 -5.51 19.15 30.61
N GLY A 434 -4.47 18.46 31.10
CA GLY A 434 -3.35 19.04 31.83
C GLY A 434 -2.13 19.46 30.98
N LEU A 435 -2.09 19.13 29.69
CA LEU A 435 -0.98 19.45 28.79
C LEU A 435 -1.32 20.70 27.95
N LYS A 436 -0.57 21.78 28.15
CA LYS A 436 -0.66 22.96 27.27
C LYS A 436 -0.14 22.60 25.88
N ILE A 437 -1.01 22.67 24.88
CA ILE A 437 -0.65 22.50 23.46
C ILE A 437 0.24 23.71 23.06
N PRO A 438 1.44 23.50 22.49
CA PRO A 438 2.27 24.58 21.98
C PRO A 438 1.54 25.34 20.87
N LYS A 439 1.57 26.68 20.90
CA LYS A 439 0.99 27.52 19.84
C LYS A 439 1.77 27.33 18.52
N LYS A 440 1.03 27.47 17.42
CA LYS A 440 1.38 27.21 16.00
C LYS A 440 2.59 28.00 15.46
N ASP A 441 3.22 28.86 16.26
CA ASP A 441 4.32 29.72 15.83
C ASP A 441 5.70 29.03 15.94
N ALA A 442 5.76 27.78 16.40
CA ALA A 442 7.00 27.02 16.56
C ALA A 442 7.40 26.16 15.33
N GLU A 443 6.53 26.02 14.33
CA GLU A 443 6.73 25.07 13.22
C GLU A 443 7.35 25.67 11.94
N ALA A 444 7.58 26.98 11.89
CA ALA A 444 8.19 27.63 10.70
C ALA A 444 9.72 27.51 10.62
N ASN A 445 10.42 26.98 11.64
CA ASN A 445 11.89 27.12 11.73
C ASN A 445 12.72 25.82 11.62
N TRP A 446 12.13 24.69 11.23
CA TRP A 446 12.92 23.44 11.08
C TRP A 446 13.59 23.29 9.70
N TRP A 447 13.08 23.97 8.67
CA TRP A 447 13.59 23.86 7.28
C TRP A 447 14.43 25.08 6.84
N ASP A 448 14.25 26.26 7.43
CA ASP A 448 14.88 27.52 6.99
C ASP A 448 16.19 27.88 7.72
N GLY A 449 16.70 26.98 8.58
CA GLY A 449 17.79 27.28 9.51
C GLY A 449 19.21 26.85 9.10
N TRP A 450 19.55 26.76 7.80
CA TRP A 450 20.93 26.43 7.37
C TRP A 450 21.44 27.35 6.26
N PRO A 451 22.72 27.80 6.31
CA PRO A 451 23.21 28.86 5.45
C PRO A 451 23.39 28.38 4.00
N THR A 452 22.85 29.15 3.07
CA THR A 452 23.04 29.10 1.62
C THR A 452 24.47 29.51 1.20
N LYS A 453 25.48 28.83 1.75
CA LYS A 453 26.87 28.97 1.30
C LYS A 453 27.47 27.61 0.99
N LEU A 454 27.01 27.01 -0.10
CA LEU A 454 27.72 25.92 -0.79
C LEU A 454 27.36 25.87 -2.30
N ASN A 455 26.95 27.01 -2.89
CA ASN A 455 26.69 27.16 -4.33
C ASN A 455 27.50 28.31 -4.98
N GLU A 456 28.59 28.77 -4.34
CA GLU A 456 29.55 29.69 -4.95
C GLU A 456 30.85 28.96 -5.32
N ALA A 457 30.72 27.87 -6.07
CA ALA A 457 31.85 27.21 -6.72
C ALA A 457 31.35 26.39 -7.91
N ASN A 458 30.68 27.04 -8.86
CA ASN A 458 30.57 26.64 -10.27
C ASN A 458 29.73 27.70 -10.98
N GLY A 459 30.39 28.62 -11.68
CA GLY A 459 29.73 29.68 -12.42
C GLY A 459 28.78 29.12 -13.47
N PHE A 460 27.49 29.37 -13.28
CA PHE A 460 26.49 29.34 -14.35
C PHE A 460 25.45 30.43 -14.06
N GLN A 461 25.44 31.46 -14.89
CA GLN A 461 24.52 32.60 -14.82
C GLN A 461 23.20 32.29 -15.54
N GLY A 462 22.10 32.80 -14.97
CA GLY A 462 20.79 32.98 -15.63
C GLY A 462 19.71 32.00 -15.18
N SER A 463 18.51 32.39 -14.77
CA SER A 463 17.86 33.70 -14.68
C SER A 463 16.66 33.60 -13.73
N ASP A 464 16.53 34.60 -12.85
CA ASP A 464 15.45 34.77 -11.88
C ASP A 464 14.12 35.13 -12.54
N GLU A 465 13.05 34.38 -12.26
CA GLU A 465 11.66 34.87 -12.30
C GLU A 465 10.68 33.84 -11.69
N TRP A 466 10.53 33.83 -10.35
CA TRP A 466 9.39 33.16 -9.68
C TRP A 466 8.98 33.92 -8.41
N HIS A 467 8.33 35.08 -8.59
CA HIS A 467 7.58 35.74 -7.52
C HIS A 467 6.34 36.44 -8.07
N VAL A 468 5.22 35.76 -8.30
CA VAL A 468 3.89 36.42 -8.25
C VAL A 468 2.78 35.42 -7.89
N TRP A 469 1.83 35.91 -7.07
CA TRP A 469 0.48 35.40 -6.72
C TRP A 469 0.30 34.62 -5.42
N ARG A 470 0.33 35.35 -4.28
CA ARG A 470 -0.74 35.24 -3.27
C ARG A 470 -1.66 36.46 -3.38
N GLY A 471 -2.93 36.19 -3.65
CA GLY A 471 -3.99 37.20 -3.71
C GLY A 471 -4.30 37.77 -2.31
N ARG A 472 -4.61 39.07 -2.32
CA ARG A 472 -5.00 39.93 -1.21
C ARG A 472 -6.31 39.47 -0.56
N GLU A 473 -6.36 39.50 0.77
CA GLU A 473 -7.51 40.03 1.51
C GLU A 473 -7.02 41.01 2.57
N SER A 474 -7.65 42.17 2.56
CA SER A 474 -7.46 43.40 3.35
C SER A 474 -8.14 43.28 4.73
N SER A 475 -7.52 43.67 5.85
CA SER A 475 -7.59 45.02 6.49
C SER A 475 -6.98 44.93 7.92
N PRO A 476 -6.87 46.01 8.73
CA PRO A 476 -5.81 47.00 8.71
C PRO A 476 -5.00 47.13 10.02
N ALA A 477 -3.82 47.72 9.86
CA ALA A 477 -2.90 48.39 10.80
C ALA A 477 -3.23 48.46 12.32
N PHE A 478 -2.25 48.08 13.14
CA PHE A 478 -1.90 48.85 14.34
C PHE A 478 -0.39 48.85 14.60
N ALA A 479 0.12 50.04 14.91
CA ALA A 479 1.52 50.44 14.91
C ALA A 479 2.35 49.82 16.05
N GLN A 480 3.60 49.47 15.74
CA GLN A 480 4.66 49.21 16.72
C GLN A 480 5.10 50.51 17.39
N LEU A 481 5.05 50.52 18.73
CA LEU A 481 5.73 51.50 19.57
C LEU A 481 6.64 50.74 20.53
N SER A 482 7.94 50.92 20.33
CA SER A 482 9.06 50.43 21.14
C SER A 482 9.23 51.24 22.42
N LEU A 483 9.63 50.59 23.53
CA LEU A 483 10.49 51.03 24.66
C LEU A 483 10.42 49.98 25.83
N PRO A 484 11.35 49.96 26.82
CA PRO A 484 12.61 49.21 26.88
C PRO A 484 12.62 48.13 28.03
N PRO A 485 13.72 47.38 28.28
CA PRO A 485 13.70 46.24 29.20
C PRO A 485 13.86 46.68 30.66
N LYS A 486 13.08 46.09 31.57
CA LYS A 486 13.34 46.12 33.02
C LYS A 486 13.86 44.76 33.49
N GLN A 487 15.09 44.77 33.99
CA GLN A 487 15.61 43.76 34.89
C GLN A 487 14.83 43.80 36.21
N ASN A 488 14.64 42.64 36.84
CA ASN A 488 15.00 42.46 38.24
C ASN A 488 15.08 40.97 38.61
N PRO A 489 15.67 40.63 39.76
CA PRO A 489 16.67 39.59 39.87
C PRO A 489 16.12 38.39 40.62
N ASP A 490 16.62 37.20 40.31
CA ASP A 490 16.83 36.16 41.32
C ASP A 490 17.67 35.07 40.65
N GLY A 491 18.95 35.06 41.03
CA GLY A 491 19.87 34.02 40.66
C GLY A 491 19.45 32.69 41.29
N LYS A 492 18.94 31.79 40.46
CA LYS A 492 19.08 30.34 40.66
C LYS A 492 19.45 29.67 39.35
N VAL A 493 20.72 29.29 39.29
CA VAL A 493 21.25 28.34 38.32
C VAL A 493 20.67 26.97 38.67
N PHE A 494 20.02 26.30 37.72
CA PHE A 494 19.78 24.86 37.80
C PHE A 494 20.34 24.18 36.54
N SER A 495 21.33 23.33 36.78
CA SER A 495 21.98 22.44 35.83
C SER A 495 21.01 21.37 35.33
N VAL A 496 21.03 21.08 34.03
CA VAL A 496 20.32 19.94 33.42
C VAL A 496 21.26 18.73 33.45
N GLY A 497 21.14 17.95 34.52
CA GLY A 497 21.73 16.64 34.70
C GLY A 497 20.86 15.86 35.67
N ASP A 498 20.62 14.59 35.37
CA ASP A 498 19.91 13.58 36.18
C ASP A 498 18.38 13.49 36.01
N VAL A 499 17.95 12.80 34.95
CA VAL A 499 16.75 11.93 35.00
C VAL A 499 17.10 10.59 34.35
N ALA A 500 17.95 9.83 35.03
CA ALA A 500 18.13 8.41 34.80
C ALA A 500 18.32 7.76 36.18
N SER A 501 17.22 7.45 36.87
CA SER A 501 17.11 6.44 37.95
C SER A 501 15.79 6.63 38.71
N ALA A 502 14.72 5.94 38.30
CA ALA A 502 13.57 5.68 39.17
C ALA A 502 12.62 4.63 38.57
N PHE A 503 13.08 3.40 38.30
CA PHE A 503 12.18 2.24 38.12
C PHE A 503 12.91 0.90 38.40
N VAL A 504 13.16 0.62 39.68
CA VAL A 504 13.32 -0.74 40.26
C VAL A 504 12.92 -0.57 41.74
N PHE A 505 12.11 -1.38 42.44
CA PHE A 505 11.69 -2.79 42.40
C PHE A 505 10.32 -2.92 43.07
N GLY A 506 9.61 -4.04 42.87
CA GLY A 506 8.67 -4.56 43.87
C GLY A 506 7.48 -5.38 43.36
N SER A 507 7.65 -6.71 43.27
CA SER A 507 6.53 -7.67 43.13
C SER A 507 5.67 -7.70 44.40
N PRO A 508 4.35 -7.91 44.30
CA PRO A 508 3.76 -9.00 45.09
C PRO A 508 2.64 -9.81 44.40
N LYS A 509 2.78 -11.13 44.58
CA LYS A 509 1.80 -12.22 44.78
C LYS A 509 0.46 -12.27 44.01
N ARG A 510 0.36 -13.40 43.27
CA ARG A 510 -0.82 -14.13 42.78
C ARG A 510 -2.07 -14.01 43.67
N SER A 511 -3.20 -13.70 43.02
CA SER A 511 -4.54 -14.18 43.35
C SER A 511 -5.14 -14.77 42.08
N SER A 512 -5.62 -16.01 42.20
CA SER A 512 -6.05 -16.93 41.15
C SER A 512 -7.41 -16.57 40.56
N SER A 513 -7.44 -16.29 39.26
CA SER A 513 -8.63 -16.36 38.42
C SER A 513 -8.36 -17.35 37.30
N PHE A 514 -9.00 -18.52 37.40
CA PHE A 514 -9.00 -19.57 36.39
C PHE A 514 -9.50 -19.00 35.06
N LYS A 515 -8.61 -18.90 34.07
CA LYS A 515 -8.98 -18.83 32.65
C LYS A 515 -8.24 -19.96 31.94
N VAL A 516 -9.00 -21.00 31.60
CA VAL A 516 -8.60 -22.14 30.79
C VAL A 516 -8.05 -21.61 29.46
N HIS A 517 -6.72 -21.52 29.36
CA HIS A 517 -6.03 -21.38 28.10
C HIS A 517 -5.79 -22.80 27.59
N ALA A 518 -6.52 -23.20 26.56
CA ALA A 518 -6.14 -24.37 25.77
C ALA A 518 -4.90 -24.01 24.93
N THR A 519 -3.76 -23.89 25.61
CA THR A 519 -2.43 -23.93 25.00
C THR A 519 -2.01 -25.38 25.10
N VAL A 520 -2.08 -26.14 23.99
CA VAL A 520 -1.38 -27.41 23.92
C VAL A 520 0.11 -27.07 23.79
N VAL A 521 0.76 -26.96 24.94
CA VAL A 521 2.22 -27.06 25.04
C VAL A 521 2.53 -28.54 24.87
N GLU A 522 3.16 -28.92 23.75
CA GLU A 522 3.77 -30.23 23.62
C GLU A 522 5.01 -30.26 24.54
N ASN A 523 4.79 -30.63 25.79
CA ASN A 523 5.84 -31.17 26.64
C ASN A 523 5.87 -32.69 26.43
N GLY A 524 6.95 -33.17 25.80
CA GLY A 524 7.52 -34.51 25.99
C GLY A 524 6.67 -35.74 25.63
N GLY A 525 7.01 -36.38 24.50
CA GLY A 525 6.81 -37.83 24.30
C GLY A 525 5.84 -38.25 23.18
N GLY A 526 5.15 -37.33 22.51
CA GLY A 526 4.28 -37.65 21.37
C GLY A 526 4.97 -37.45 20.02
N PRO A 527 4.57 -38.18 18.95
CA PRO A 527 5.06 -37.93 17.59
C PRO A 527 4.72 -36.50 17.18
N LYS A 528 5.65 -35.84 16.49
CA LYS A 528 5.45 -34.48 16.00
C LYS A 528 4.20 -34.44 15.13
N TRP A 529 3.53 -33.28 15.05
CA TRP A 529 2.27 -33.20 14.32
C TRP A 529 2.37 -33.64 12.86
N TRP A 530 3.51 -33.43 12.20
CA TRP A 530 3.77 -33.88 10.83
C TRP A 530 4.12 -35.36 10.70
N GLU A 531 4.39 -36.07 11.79
CA GLU A 531 4.65 -37.52 11.83
C GLU A 531 3.35 -38.33 12.02
N LYS A 532 2.21 -37.65 12.16
CA LYS A 532 0.88 -38.27 12.23
C LYS A 532 0.36 -38.43 10.81
N ASN A 533 -0.40 -39.49 10.52
CA ASN A 533 -1.05 -39.73 9.24
C ASN A 533 -2.41 -40.41 9.45
N ALA A 534 -3.37 -40.10 8.58
CA ALA A 534 -4.56 -40.92 8.39
C ALA A 534 -4.21 -42.18 7.55
N PRO A 535 -5.03 -43.25 7.57
CA PRO A 535 -4.70 -44.52 6.89
C PRO A 535 -4.47 -44.40 5.37
N ASN A 536 -5.03 -43.39 4.74
CA ASN A 536 -4.91 -43.08 3.31
C ASN A 536 -3.98 -41.88 3.02
N MET A 537 -3.13 -41.50 3.97
CA MET A 537 -2.09 -40.48 3.82
C MET A 537 -0.69 -41.10 3.79
N ILE A 538 0.09 -40.81 2.74
CA ILE A 538 1.45 -41.31 2.54
C ILE A 538 2.43 -40.13 2.54
N ASP A 539 3.53 -40.24 3.30
CA ASP A 539 4.63 -39.28 3.24
C ASP A 539 5.57 -39.60 2.07
N ILE A 540 5.95 -38.56 1.34
CA ILE A 540 6.82 -38.63 0.16
C ILE A 540 8.14 -37.92 0.46
N HIS A 541 9.24 -38.67 0.39
CA HIS A 541 10.59 -38.20 0.71
C HIS A 541 11.50 -38.07 -0.52
N SER A 542 11.09 -38.60 -1.67
CA SER A 542 11.85 -38.53 -2.92
C SER A 542 10.97 -38.27 -4.14
N THR A 543 11.60 -37.90 -5.26
CA THR A 543 10.89 -37.69 -6.54
C THR A 543 10.43 -39.01 -7.14
N GLU A 544 11.20 -40.07 -6.94
CA GLU A 544 10.88 -41.43 -7.37
C GLU A 544 9.66 -41.96 -6.62
N GLU A 545 9.59 -41.78 -5.30
CA GLU A 545 8.41 -42.12 -4.49
C GLU A 545 7.17 -41.35 -4.95
N PHE A 546 7.33 -40.06 -5.28
CA PHE A 546 6.24 -39.24 -5.79
C PHE A 546 5.65 -39.79 -7.09
N VAL A 547 6.52 -40.15 -8.05
CA VAL A 547 6.11 -40.68 -9.35
C VAL A 547 5.51 -42.08 -9.23
N SER A 548 6.09 -42.93 -8.39
CA SER A 548 5.56 -44.27 -8.11
C SER A 548 4.18 -44.18 -7.46
N ALA A 549 3.98 -43.31 -6.47
CA ALA A 549 2.69 -43.13 -5.80
C ALA A 549 1.59 -42.63 -6.75
N LEU A 550 1.92 -41.74 -7.70
CA LEU A 550 0.99 -41.30 -8.74
C LEU A 550 0.67 -42.42 -9.75
N SER A 551 1.64 -43.25 -10.09
CA SER A 551 1.46 -44.36 -11.04
C SER A 551 0.63 -45.50 -10.44
N GLU A 552 0.84 -45.81 -9.16
CA GLU A 552 0.11 -46.86 -8.43
C GLU A 552 -1.33 -46.45 -8.08
N ALA A 553 -1.62 -45.15 -8.01
CA ALA A 553 -2.96 -44.65 -7.72
C ALA A 553 -3.99 -44.95 -8.83
N GLY A 554 -3.53 -45.22 -10.05
CA GLY A 554 -4.40 -45.49 -11.20
C GLY A 554 -5.36 -44.33 -11.47
N ASP A 555 -6.67 -44.61 -11.49
CA ASP A 555 -7.71 -43.60 -11.74
C ASP A 555 -8.28 -42.96 -10.46
N ARG A 556 -7.72 -43.29 -9.29
CA ARG A 556 -8.12 -42.67 -8.03
C ARG A 556 -7.70 -41.20 -8.04
N LEU A 557 -8.50 -40.35 -7.39
CA LEU A 557 -8.10 -38.97 -7.12
C LEU A 557 -6.94 -38.97 -6.13
N VAL A 558 -5.85 -38.29 -6.48
CA VAL A 558 -4.68 -38.09 -5.62
C VAL A 558 -4.59 -36.62 -5.23
N ILE A 559 -4.51 -36.35 -3.93
CA ILE A 559 -4.37 -35.00 -3.38
C ILE A 559 -3.01 -34.89 -2.72
N VAL A 560 -2.17 -33.98 -3.22
CA VAL A 560 -0.81 -33.77 -2.74
C VAL A 560 -0.77 -32.49 -1.90
N GLU A 561 -0.50 -32.61 -0.60
CA GLU A 561 -0.20 -31.50 0.29
C GLU A 561 1.30 -31.23 0.32
N PHE A 562 1.70 -30.03 -0.10
CA PHE A 562 3.03 -29.50 0.14
C PHE A 562 3.03 -28.70 1.45
N TYR A 563 3.83 -29.12 2.42
CA TYR A 563 3.90 -28.52 3.75
C TYR A 563 5.35 -28.24 4.18
N GLY A 564 5.50 -27.44 5.23
CA GLY A 564 6.79 -27.20 5.87
C GLY A 564 6.69 -27.36 7.38
N THR A 565 7.71 -27.89 8.03
CA THR A 565 7.71 -28.09 9.50
C THR A 565 7.64 -26.76 10.28
N TRP A 566 8.15 -25.68 9.68
CA TRP A 566 8.08 -24.30 10.20
C TRP A 566 6.79 -23.56 9.83
N CYS A 567 5.92 -24.13 8.99
CA CYS A 567 4.72 -23.48 8.47
C CYS A 567 3.56 -23.53 9.47
N GLY A 568 3.29 -22.42 10.16
CA GLY A 568 2.19 -22.31 11.12
C GLY A 568 0.80 -22.54 10.52
N SER A 569 0.58 -22.13 9.26
CA SER A 569 -0.68 -22.38 8.54
C SER A 569 -0.88 -23.85 8.21
N CYS A 570 0.20 -24.59 7.90
CA CYS A 570 0.17 -26.03 7.65
C CYS A 570 -0.18 -26.78 8.94
N ARG A 571 0.47 -26.42 10.07
CA ARG A 571 0.14 -26.98 11.40
C ARG A 571 -1.33 -26.76 11.79
N ALA A 572 -1.88 -25.58 11.49
CA ALA A 572 -3.27 -25.27 11.80
C ALA A 572 -4.27 -26.02 10.90
N LEU A 573 -3.88 -26.32 9.65
CA LEU A 573 -4.71 -27.01 8.66
C LEU A 573 -4.78 -28.52 8.91
N PHE A 574 -3.64 -29.09 9.32
CA PHE A 574 -3.38 -30.52 9.38
C PHE A 574 -4.46 -31.36 10.11
N PRO A 575 -4.98 -30.98 11.29
CA PRO A 575 -6.03 -31.77 11.96
C PRO A 575 -7.33 -31.89 11.15
N LYS A 576 -7.64 -30.87 10.32
CA LYS A 576 -8.83 -30.87 9.48
C LYS A 576 -8.60 -31.68 8.20
N LEU A 577 -7.38 -31.67 7.68
CA LEU A 577 -6.99 -32.51 6.55
C LEU A 577 -7.02 -34.00 6.91
N CYS A 578 -6.50 -34.40 8.07
CA CYS A 578 -6.59 -35.80 8.53
C CYS A 578 -8.04 -36.30 8.60
N ARG A 579 -8.96 -35.48 9.15
CA ARG A 579 -10.39 -35.83 9.19
C ARG A 579 -10.98 -35.97 7.80
N THR A 580 -10.64 -35.08 6.87
CA THR A 580 -11.10 -35.18 5.49
C THR A 580 -10.52 -36.40 4.78
N ALA A 581 -9.30 -36.81 5.09
CA ALA A 581 -8.74 -38.06 4.59
C ALA A 581 -9.49 -39.28 5.13
N GLU A 582 -9.83 -39.29 6.42
CA GLU A 582 -10.66 -40.34 7.04
C GLU A 582 -12.10 -40.39 6.48
N GLU A 583 -12.69 -39.23 6.17
CA GLU A 583 -14.02 -39.11 5.56
C GLU A 583 -14.05 -39.62 4.09
N HIS A 584 -12.90 -39.66 3.40
CA HIS A 584 -12.76 -40.02 1.99
C HIS A 584 -11.72 -41.13 1.77
N PRO A 585 -12.00 -42.38 2.17
CA PRO A 585 -11.05 -43.49 2.04
C PRO A 585 -10.72 -43.86 0.58
N GLU A 586 -11.56 -43.48 -0.37
CA GLU A 586 -11.37 -43.66 -1.81
C GLU A 586 -10.27 -42.76 -2.39
N ILE A 587 -9.98 -41.62 -1.75
CA ILE A 587 -8.97 -40.65 -2.19
C ILE A 587 -7.61 -41.01 -1.58
N LEU A 588 -6.55 -40.91 -2.38
CA LEU A 588 -5.17 -41.03 -1.90
C LEU A 588 -4.60 -39.66 -1.56
N PHE A 589 -4.10 -39.49 -0.34
CA PHE A 589 -3.46 -38.24 0.09
C PHE A 589 -1.95 -38.43 0.18
N LEU A 590 -1.19 -37.53 -0.44
CA LEU A 590 0.27 -37.51 -0.38
C LEU A 590 0.74 -36.28 0.38
N LYS A 591 1.74 -36.44 1.24
CA LYS A 591 2.36 -35.37 2.02
C LYS A 591 3.80 -35.19 1.57
N VAL A 592 4.11 -34.02 1.03
CA VAL A 592 5.44 -33.67 0.56
C VAL A 592 6.02 -32.59 1.46
N ASN A 593 7.11 -32.93 2.17
CA ASN A 593 7.86 -31.93 2.92
C ASN A 593 8.65 -31.03 1.95
N PHE A 594 8.33 -29.74 1.94
CA PHE A 594 8.96 -28.75 1.09
C PHE A 594 10.47 -28.64 1.32
N ASP A 595 10.93 -28.77 2.56
CA ASP A 595 12.35 -28.61 2.87
C ASP A 595 13.21 -29.80 2.41
N GLU A 596 12.64 -31.00 2.43
CA GLU A 596 13.28 -32.23 1.95
C GLU A 596 13.27 -32.29 0.41
N ASN A 597 12.20 -31.82 -0.23
CA ASN A 597 11.98 -31.95 -1.67
C ASN A 597 12.08 -30.62 -2.45
N LYS A 598 12.94 -29.69 -2.02
CA LYS A 598 13.06 -28.33 -2.62
C LYS A 598 13.18 -28.31 -4.15
N PRO A 599 14.00 -29.17 -4.79
CA PRO A 599 14.11 -29.18 -6.26
C PRO A 599 12.80 -29.56 -6.95
N MET A 600 12.11 -30.60 -6.45
CA MET A 600 10.82 -31.05 -6.97
C MET A 600 9.74 -29.97 -6.79
N CYS A 601 9.62 -29.40 -5.58
CA CYS A 601 8.65 -28.35 -5.28
C CYS A 601 8.83 -27.10 -6.17
N LYS A 602 10.07 -26.71 -6.46
CA LYS A 602 10.35 -25.59 -7.38
C LYS A 602 9.89 -25.88 -8.81
N ARG A 603 10.12 -27.11 -9.28
CA ARG A 603 9.74 -27.54 -10.63
C ARG A 603 8.22 -27.67 -10.78
N LEU A 604 7.54 -28.14 -9.73
CA LEU A 604 6.08 -28.18 -9.64
C LEU A 604 5.45 -26.80 -9.36
N ASN A 605 6.24 -25.71 -9.42
CA ASN A 605 5.80 -24.33 -9.25
C ASN A 605 5.12 -24.04 -7.88
N VAL A 606 5.52 -24.77 -6.83
CA VAL A 606 5.04 -24.55 -5.45
C VAL A 606 5.79 -23.36 -4.83
N ARG A 607 5.09 -22.22 -4.70
CA ARG A 607 5.69 -20.96 -4.21
C ARG A 607 5.24 -20.53 -2.81
N VAL A 608 4.12 -21.06 -2.33
CA VAL A 608 3.49 -20.68 -1.06
C VAL A 608 2.95 -21.93 -0.36
N LEU A 609 3.06 -22.00 0.96
CA LEU A 609 2.62 -23.16 1.75
C LEU A 609 1.46 -22.77 2.70
N PRO A 610 0.53 -23.69 2.99
CA PRO A 610 0.37 -25.01 2.37
C PRO A 610 -0.19 -24.89 0.93
N TYR A 611 0.29 -25.77 0.06
CA TYR A 611 -0.12 -25.85 -1.35
C TYR A 611 -0.71 -27.22 -1.66
N PHE A 612 -1.73 -27.27 -2.50
CA PHE A 612 -2.41 -28.51 -2.88
C PHE A 612 -2.34 -28.69 -4.38
N HIS A 613 -1.97 -29.88 -4.83
CA HIS A 613 -2.19 -30.35 -6.20
C HIS A 613 -3.19 -31.49 -6.19
N PHE A 614 -4.02 -31.55 -7.23
CA PHE A 614 -4.96 -32.62 -7.48
C PHE A 614 -4.55 -33.33 -8.76
N TYR A 615 -4.40 -34.65 -8.70
CA TYR A 615 -4.06 -35.50 -9.84
C TYR A 615 -5.10 -36.57 -10.03
N ARG A 616 -5.34 -36.95 -11.29
CA ARG A 616 -6.27 -38.04 -11.63
C ARG A 616 -5.83 -38.75 -12.90
N GLY A 617 -5.46 -40.03 -12.80
CA GLY A 617 -5.22 -40.94 -13.92
C GLY A 617 -4.66 -40.29 -15.20
N ALA A 618 -5.37 -40.50 -16.32
CA ALA A 618 -5.04 -39.98 -17.64
C ALA A 618 -4.99 -38.44 -17.74
N ASP A 619 -5.75 -37.73 -16.91
CA ASP A 619 -5.94 -36.27 -16.97
C ASP A 619 -4.76 -35.48 -16.37
N GLY A 620 -3.85 -36.17 -15.68
CA GLY A 620 -2.71 -35.53 -15.04
C GLY A 620 -3.15 -34.59 -13.91
N GLN A 621 -2.60 -33.38 -13.86
CA GLN A 621 -2.93 -32.40 -12.83
C GLN A 621 -4.24 -31.67 -13.16
N VAL A 622 -5.29 -31.91 -12.37
CA VAL A 622 -6.64 -31.35 -12.60
C VAL A 622 -6.89 -30.03 -11.87
N ASP A 623 -6.22 -29.77 -10.75
CA ASP A 623 -6.27 -28.49 -10.04
C ASP A 623 -5.00 -28.25 -9.20
N ALA A 624 -4.69 -26.99 -8.92
CA ALA A 624 -3.65 -26.61 -7.97
C ALA A 624 -3.88 -25.23 -7.34
N PHE A 625 -3.78 -25.16 -6.01
CA PHE A 625 -3.96 -23.91 -5.27
C PHE A 625 -3.37 -23.95 -3.87
N SER A 626 -3.05 -22.77 -3.33
CA SER A 626 -2.76 -22.58 -1.91
C SER A 626 -4.05 -22.54 -1.09
N CYS A 627 -4.10 -23.21 0.06
CA CYS A 627 -5.29 -23.27 0.90
C CYS A 627 -4.98 -23.12 2.38
N SER A 628 -5.42 -22.04 3.03
CA SER A 628 -5.32 -21.90 4.49
C SER A 628 -6.57 -22.44 5.18
N LEU A 629 -6.53 -22.60 6.51
CA LEU A 629 -7.68 -23.07 7.30
C LEU A 629 -8.94 -22.22 7.09
N ALA A 630 -8.79 -20.91 6.89
CA ALA A 630 -9.90 -19.99 6.61
C ALA A 630 -10.53 -20.20 5.22
N LYS A 631 -9.79 -20.80 4.28
CA LYS A 631 -10.25 -21.13 2.92
C LYS A 631 -10.46 -22.63 2.73
N PHE A 632 -10.56 -23.41 3.81
CA PHE A 632 -10.71 -24.87 3.73
C PHE A 632 -11.93 -25.32 2.92
N GLN A 633 -12.98 -24.50 2.85
CA GLN A 633 -14.13 -24.78 1.99
C GLN A 633 -13.71 -24.99 0.52
N LYS A 634 -12.73 -24.22 0.03
CA LYS A 634 -12.18 -24.39 -1.32
C LYS A 634 -11.60 -25.78 -1.55
N LEU A 635 -10.99 -26.39 -0.53
CA LEU A 635 -10.49 -27.76 -0.62
C LEU A 635 -11.65 -28.75 -0.74
N LYS A 636 -12.73 -28.57 0.03
CA LYS A 636 -13.94 -29.40 -0.05
C LYS A 636 -14.63 -29.27 -1.40
N ASP A 637 -14.79 -28.05 -1.90
CA ASP A 637 -15.43 -27.79 -3.20
C ASP A 637 -14.61 -28.42 -4.35
N ALA A 638 -13.27 -28.38 -4.27
CA ALA A 638 -12.40 -29.05 -5.23
C ALA A 638 -12.50 -30.58 -5.15
N ILE A 639 -12.60 -31.16 -3.95
CA ILE A 639 -12.87 -32.59 -3.77
C ILE A 639 -14.21 -32.96 -4.40
N GLU A 640 -15.29 -32.23 -4.13
CA GLU A 640 -16.61 -32.50 -4.71
C GLU A 640 -16.61 -32.39 -6.24
N THR A 641 -15.86 -31.44 -6.79
CA THR A 641 -15.75 -31.23 -8.24
C THR A 641 -14.97 -32.34 -8.94
N HIS A 642 -13.87 -32.79 -8.33
CA HIS A 642 -12.92 -33.71 -8.97
C HIS A 642 -13.08 -35.17 -8.53
N ASN A 643 -13.81 -35.47 -7.46
CA ASN A 643 -14.11 -36.81 -6.98
C ASN A 643 -15.39 -37.37 -7.65
N THR A 644 -15.38 -37.45 -8.99
CA THR A 644 -16.49 -38.03 -9.77
C THR A 644 -16.29 -39.52 -10.05
N ALA A 645 -17.36 -40.27 -10.34
CA ALA A 645 -17.30 -41.71 -10.63
C ALA A 645 -16.83 -42.08 -12.06
N ARG A 646 -16.29 -41.13 -12.82
CA ARG A 646 -15.86 -41.36 -14.22
C ARG A 646 -14.56 -42.18 -14.26
N CYS A 647 -14.54 -43.28 -15.01
CA CYS A 647 -13.32 -44.02 -15.34
C CYS A 647 -12.55 -43.38 -16.50
N SER A 648 -11.33 -42.89 -16.25
CA SER A 648 -10.41 -42.41 -17.30
C SER A 648 -9.60 -43.61 -17.80
N ILE A 649 -10.05 -44.26 -18.88
CA ILE A 649 -9.32 -45.38 -19.50
C ILE A 649 -8.20 -44.79 -20.38
N GLY A 650 -6.99 -44.67 -19.83
CA GLY A 650 -5.78 -44.29 -20.57
C GLY A 650 -4.56 -44.11 -19.66
N PRO A 651 -3.32 -44.28 -20.16
CA PRO A 651 -2.12 -44.01 -19.39
C PRO A 651 -2.04 -42.51 -19.02
N PRO A 652 -1.48 -42.16 -17.84
CA PRO A 652 -1.38 -40.78 -17.34
C PRO A 652 -0.64 -39.87 -18.33
N ALA A 653 -1.34 -38.89 -18.91
CA ALA A 653 -0.69 -37.80 -19.62
C ALA A 653 -0.14 -36.81 -18.58
N GLY A 654 1.17 -36.54 -18.61
CA GLY A 654 1.80 -35.51 -17.77
C GLY A 654 2.94 -35.96 -16.87
N VAL A 655 3.33 -37.25 -16.88
CA VAL A 655 4.56 -37.70 -16.20
C VAL A 655 5.78 -37.70 -17.15
N GLY A 656 5.56 -37.65 -18.47
CA GLY A 656 6.62 -37.71 -19.48
C GLY A 656 7.25 -36.37 -19.91
N ASP A 657 6.57 -35.24 -19.76
CA ASP A 657 7.04 -33.93 -20.27
C ASP A 657 7.70 -33.04 -19.18
N VAL A 658 7.94 -33.59 -18.00
CA VAL A 658 8.72 -32.93 -16.96
C VAL A 658 10.06 -33.65 -16.89
N ASP A 659 11.07 -33.12 -17.61
CA ASP A 659 12.42 -33.70 -17.70
C ASP A 659 13.09 -33.79 -16.31
N LEU A 660 12.80 -34.86 -15.57
CA LEU A 660 13.27 -35.12 -14.20
C LEU A 660 14.67 -35.74 -14.16
N GLY A 661 15.48 -35.51 -15.20
CA GLY A 661 16.94 -35.65 -15.23
C GLY A 661 17.54 -36.65 -14.25
N VAL A 662 17.43 -37.95 -14.54
CA VAL A 662 18.25 -38.97 -13.90
C VAL A 662 19.62 -38.95 -14.58
N SER A 663 20.59 -38.24 -14.01
CA SER A 663 21.97 -38.34 -14.47
C SER A 663 22.61 -39.63 -13.93
N ASN A 664 22.67 -40.67 -14.75
CA ASN A 664 23.60 -41.80 -14.54
C ASN A 664 25.03 -41.32 -14.81
N PRO A 665 25.99 -41.48 -13.87
CA PRO A 665 27.39 -41.21 -14.13
C PRO A 665 28.06 -42.45 -14.74
N ALA A 666 27.84 -42.67 -16.04
CA ALA A 666 28.68 -43.53 -16.85
C ALA A 666 28.57 -43.08 -18.31
N ASP A 667 29.69 -43.13 -19.03
CA ASP A 667 29.85 -42.82 -20.45
C ASP A 667 29.90 -41.34 -20.85
N LYS A 668 31.08 -40.74 -20.61
CA LYS A 668 31.65 -39.78 -21.56
C LYS A 668 32.46 -40.53 -22.61
N PRO A 669 32.20 -40.34 -23.91
CA PRO A 669 33.25 -40.37 -24.92
C PRO A 669 33.80 -38.95 -25.11
N ALA A 670 35.12 -38.87 -25.20
CA ALA A 670 35.86 -37.67 -25.53
C ALA A 670 35.98 -37.54 -27.06
N GLU A 671 35.63 -36.38 -27.62
CA GLU A 671 36.11 -35.91 -28.93
C GLU A 671 36.33 -34.39 -28.82
N THR A 672 37.57 -33.89 -28.71
CA THR A 672 38.52 -33.52 -29.78
C THR A 672 37.99 -32.52 -30.81
N SER A 673 38.49 -31.29 -30.70
CA SER A 673 39.02 -30.45 -31.79
C SER A 673 38.38 -30.57 -33.18
N SER A 674 37.80 -29.48 -33.69
CA SER A 674 38.44 -28.68 -34.76
C SER A 674 37.55 -27.53 -35.29
N ARG A 675 38.24 -26.41 -35.54
CA ARG A 675 37.91 -25.19 -36.30
C ARG A 675 37.05 -24.12 -35.66
#